data_AF-I2NAH6-F1
#
_entry.id   AF-I2NAH6-F1
#
_cell.length_a   1.000
_cell.length_b   1.000
_cell.length_c   1.000
_cell.angle_alpha   90.00
_cell.angle_beta   90.00
_cell.angle_gamma   90.00
#
_symmetry.space_group_name_H-M   'P 1'
#
loop_
_entity.id
_entity.type
_entity.pdbx_description
1 polymer ?
#
loop_
_entity_poly.entity_id
_entity_poly.type
_entity_poly.pdbx_seq_one_letter_code
_entity_poly.pdbx_strand_id
1 'polypeptide(L)'
;MGRKPGGDALNNTSLLIALPGLFAALWSAYLALRTLRVQAPDTTALAAQLAGHITLAETRERARLLGDVGTPIDVRFTLRPAPAHNAAGADPHGSLSGVIDYYRRLRPGRLVITGAAGSGKTVLAIELLLALVENRGSRDPVPVRMSLASWTRMPTATPTDSIGDAVRTWMRQHLMDSFQLSRVAATALVEDGLILPVLDGLDEMDAEGGNAPRARRAMRELDAYRYGRPRAGMILTSRSAAYDALGTHARDTARVEITPVSAARARTFINSHTEDPARWQEVLRELDTAPAGPLARGLSTPWRLTMAVTLYEQRDLATGIHPHTPADLLGPARAGAEAVRDHLVDLFLHHAATGRVPPPGRMTPSQVQAPLQCLARHLEDNMGGTRVVRGRALSGIDLIPHELWPLVGNRRVRAAQVLLYLAIAVSVIAIGMQFLSSDIDSYPGLRDISDRELFVHLLTIVAPILLFGIVQTWVRVWPGAHRLASPTLRSPRHWGRAAIGVLGGSAAGFSIAVAVGSIILLVINASDGDFELHWDWYWVWERNVVPMFLSVGVLFGLPAGFMFGLVGGVFRREVSEVGDPRRLIRDDLLVALAIIVLMCLPLAPFLTLLVISGYFGYLLFVPLAVALATITAAVTSAPAGMRYVVFLLLARFGRHRLPWRLGRFLHWATQVGIMRTAGIAYQFRHRELQDRLAHQPTR
;
A
#
# COMPACT_ATOMS: atom_id res chain seq x y z
N MET A 1 22.28 -73.14 -12.45
CA MET A 1 23.18 -72.04 -12.03
C MET A 1 23.27 -71.05 -13.18
N GLY A 2 22.86 -69.80 -12.97
CA GLY A 2 22.88 -68.76 -14.01
C GLY A 2 22.29 -67.44 -13.49
N ARG A 3 22.92 -66.86 -12.45
CA ARG A 3 22.60 -65.51 -11.96
C ARG A 3 23.06 -64.50 -13.02
N LYS A 4 22.13 -63.76 -13.64
CA LYS A 4 22.45 -62.48 -14.30
C LYS A 4 22.65 -61.40 -13.23
N PRO A 5 23.79 -60.69 -13.17
CA PRO A 5 23.93 -59.49 -12.38
C PRO A 5 23.72 -58.24 -13.25
N GLY A 6 23.13 -57.19 -12.68
CA GLY A 6 23.25 -55.83 -13.24
C GLY A 6 21.96 -55.07 -13.51
N GLY A 7 21.08 -54.92 -12.51
CA GLY A 7 19.96 -53.98 -12.55
C GLY A 7 20.11 -52.75 -11.63
N ASP A 8 20.92 -52.86 -10.56
CA ASP A 8 20.83 -51.89 -9.45
C ASP A 8 21.85 -50.74 -9.49
N ALA A 9 22.78 -50.74 -10.45
CA ALA A 9 23.90 -49.79 -10.46
C ALA A 9 23.56 -48.41 -11.06
N LEU A 10 22.49 -48.29 -11.86
CA LEU A 10 22.18 -47.07 -12.60
C LEU A 10 21.25 -46.09 -11.85
N ASN A 11 20.56 -46.53 -10.79
CA ASN A 11 19.71 -45.65 -9.97
C ASN A 11 20.49 -44.84 -8.91
N ASN A 12 21.71 -45.23 -8.58
CA ASN A 12 22.49 -44.60 -7.50
C ASN A 12 23.44 -43.48 -7.97
N THR A 13 23.80 -43.44 -9.25
CA THR A 13 24.79 -42.48 -9.78
C THR A 13 24.26 -41.05 -9.87
N SER A 14 22.98 -40.86 -10.17
CA SER A 14 22.33 -39.54 -10.19
C SER A 14 22.16 -38.94 -8.78
N LEU A 15 21.88 -39.79 -7.79
CA LEU A 15 21.74 -39.38 -6.38
C LEU A 15 23.09 -38.97 -5.76
N LEU A 16 24.17 -39.66 -6.14
CA LEU A 16 25.54 -39.39 -5.69
C LEU A 16 26.10 -38.05 -6.17
N ILE A 17 25.61 -37.51 -7.29
CA ILE A 17 26.05 -36.22 -7.84
C ILE A 17 25.20 -35.05 -7.30
N ALA A 18 23.93 -35.28 -6.99
CA ALA A 18 23.01 -34.23 -6.54
C ALA A 18 23.26 -33.76 -5.08
N LEU A 19 23.65 -34.67 -4.20
CA LEU A 19 23.83 -34.39 -2.77
C LEU A 19 25.01 -33.42 -2.46
N PRO A 20 26.20 -33.57 -3.07
CA PRO A 20 27.31 -32.63 -2.87
C PRO A 20 26.99 -31.21 -3.40
N GLY A 21 26.27 -31.12 -4.52
CA GLY A 21 25.83 -29.83 -5.09
C GLY A 21 24.85 -29.09 -4.19
N LEU A 22 23.89 -29.81 -3.60
CA LEU A 22 22.95 -29.24 -2.63
C LEU A 22 23.66 -28.76 -1.36
N PHE A 23 24.62 -29.53 -0.84
CA PHE A 23 25.39 -29.17 0.35
C PHE A 23 26.25 -27.91 0.12
N ALA A 24 26.96 -27.82 -1.01
CA ALA A 24 27.78 -26.66 -1.35
C ALA A 24 26.95 -25.37 -1.51
N ALA A 25 25.75 -25.48 -2.06
CA ALA A 25 24.82 -24.36 -2.20
C ALA A 25 24.29 -23.88 -0.84
N LEU A 26 23.90 -24.81 0.04
CA LEU A 26 23.43 -24.51 1.40
C LEU A 26 24.53 -23.89 2.28
N TRP A 27 25.76 -24.39 2.18
CA TRP A 27 26.92 -23.89 2.93
C TRP A 27 27.35 -22.48 2.50
N SER A 28 27.38 -22.22 1.18
CA SER A 28 27.69 -20.89 0.65
C SER A 28 26.61 -19.86 1.03
N ALA A 29 25.34 -20.26 1.03
CA ALA A 29 24.24 -19.44 1.53
C ALA A 29 24.38 -19.13 3.03
N TYR A 30 24.79 -20.10 3.85
CA TYR A 30 25.02 -19.91 5.28
C TYR A 30 26.16 -18.92 5.57
N LEU A 31 27.31 -19.06 4.89
CA LEU A 31 28.46 -18.16 5.07
C LEU A 31 28.14 -16.72 4.62
N ALA A 32 27.43 -16.56 3.50
CA ALA A 32 26.98 -15.25 3.03
C ALA A 32 25.97 -14.59 3.99
N LEU A 33 25.14 -15.37 4.71
CA LEU A 33 24.23 -14.86 5.73
C LEU A 33 24.97 -14.43 7.01
N ARG A 34 26.09 -15.08 7.34
CA ARG A 34 26.87 -14.81 8.55
C ARG A 34 27.68 -13.52 8.45
N THR A 35 28.33 -13.26 7.33
CA THR A 35 29.17 -12.07 7.12
C THR A 35 28.37 -10.77 7.12
N LEU A 36 27.07 -10.83 6.83
CA LEU A 36 26.16 -9.69 6.88
C LEU A 36 25.75 -9.26 8.29
N ARG A 37 25.99 -10.09 9.33
CA ARG A 37 25.50 -9.86 10.70
C ARG A 37 26.48 -9.14 11.63
N VAL A 38 27.74 -8.90 11.23
CA VAL A 38 28.84 -8.63 12.20
C VAL A 38 29.28 -7.16 12.34
N GLN A 39 28.81 -6.21 11.52
CA GLN A 39 29.17 -4.79 11.73
C GLN A 39 28.10 -4.07 12.58
N ALA A 40 28.48 -3.65 13.79
CA ALA A 40 27.67 -2.75 14.60
C ALA A 40 27.59 -1.38 13.89
N PRO A 41 26.39 -0.87 13.58
CA PRO A 41 26.27 0.37 12.84
C PRO A 41 26.59 1.58 13.74
N ASP A 42 27.30 2.57 13.20
CA ASP A 42 27.47 3.88 13.84
C ASP A 42 26.10 4.59 13.92
N THR A 43 25.53 4.64 15.13
CA THR A 43 24.17 5.17 15.35
C THR A 43 24.08 6.67 15.13
N THR A 44 25.17 7.42 15.30
CA THR A 44 25.19 8.87 15.05
C THR A 44 25.17 9.18 13.56
N ALA A 45 25.94 8.43 12.75
CA ALA A 45 25.90 8.52 11.29
C ALA A 45 24.53 8.10 10.74
N LEU A 46 23.95 7.01 11.26
CA LEU A 46 22.60 6.59 10.90
C LEU A 46 21.54 7.65 11.23
N ALA A 47 21.63 8.28 12.40
CA ALA A 47 20.71 9.34 12.81
C ALA A 47 20.83 10.57 11.90
N ALA A 48 22.05 10.96 11.51
CA ALA A 48 22.28 12.06 10.58
C ALA A 48 21.69 11.77 9.19
N GLN A 49 21.86 10.54 8.68
CA GLN A 49 21.25 10.12 7.41
C GLN A 49 19.72 10.14 7.49
N LEU A 50 19.15 9.61 8.57
CA LEU A 50 17.70 9.60 8.80
C LEU A 50 17.14 11.03 8.86
N ALA A 51 17.83 11.94 9.55
CA ALA A 51 17.46 13.34 9.62
C ALA A 51 17.38 13.99 8.22
N GLY A 52 18.37 13.76 7.36
CA GLY A 52 18.35 14.26 5.98
C GLY A 52 17.18 13.74 5.14
N HIS A 53 16.84 12.45 5.27
CA HIS A 53 15.65 11.88 4.61
C HIS A 53 14.35 12.49 5.12
N ILE A 54 14.24 12.73 6.43
CA ILE A 54 13.06 13.34 7.05
C ILE A 54 12.90 14.79 6.63
N THR A 55 13.97 15.60 6.62
CA THR A 55 13.91 16.98 6.13
C THR A 55 13.37 17.03 4.71
N LEU A 56 13.88 16.18 3.82
CA LEU A 56 13.38 16.12 2.44
C LEU A 56 11.90 15.70 2.35
N ALA A 57 11.48 14.72 3.15
CA ALA A 57 10.10 14.23 3.13
C ALA A 57 9.10 15.25 3.70
N GLU A 58 9.43 15.84 4.85
CA GLU A 58 8.55 16.78 5.56
C GLU A 58 8.53 18.16 4.92
N THR A 59 9.62 18.63 4.30
CA THR A 59 9.61 19.88 3.50
C THR A 59 8.70 19.76 2.29
N ARG A 60 8.65 18.60 1.64
CA ARG A 60 7.70 18.35 0.53
C ARG A 60 6.26 18.33 1.03
N GLU A 61 6.00 17.72 2.18
CA GLU A 61 4.66 17.70 2.76
C GLU A 61 4.22 19.09 3.21
N ARG A 62 5.13 19.88 3.81
CA ARG A 62 4.93 21.31 4.12
C ARG A 62 4.52 22.09 2.87
N ALA A 63 5.28 21.97 1.78
CA ALA A 63 4.97 22.65 0.52
C ALA A 63 3.58 22.26 -0.03
N ARG A 64 3.21 20.98 0.07
CA ARG A 64 1.87 20.52 -0.33
C ARG A 64 0.76 21.10 0.55
N LEU A 65 0.97 21.19 1.87
CA LEU A 65 -0.03 21.70 2.81
C LEU A 65 -0.26 23.20 2.67
N LEU A 66 0.77 23.97 2.35
CA LEU A 66 0.67 25.42 2.17
C LEU A 66 0.25 25.84 0.75
N GLY A 67 0.49 24.98 -0.25
CA GLY A 67 0.17 25.31 -1.64
C GLY A 67 0.97 26.52 -2.14
N ASP A 68 0.38 27.27 -3.07
CA ASP A 68 1.03 28.41 -3.74
C ASP A 68 1.31 29.59 -2.80
N VAL A 69 0.65 29.65 -1.64
CA VAL A 69 0.83 30.68 -0.61
C VAL A 69 2.23 30.59 0.02
N GLY A 70 2.80 29.38 0.16
CA GLY A 70 4.19 29.16 0.61
C GLY A 70 4.50 29.47 2.09
N THR A 71 3.79 30.40 2.72
CA THR A 71 3.97 30.84 4.10
C THR A 71 2.77 30.49 4.99
N PRO A 72 2.98 29.80 6.14
CA PRO A 72 1.90 29.46 7.05
C PRO A 72 1.40 30.69 7.82
N ILE A 73 0.14 30.66 8.24
CA ILE A 73 -0.38 31.62 9.23
C ILE A 73 0.30 31.36 10.57
N ASP A 74 0.80 32.42 11.23
CA ASP A 74 1.27 32.35 12.61
C ASP A 74 0.10 32.13 13.58
N VAL A 75 -0.32 30.86 13.71
CA VAL A 75 -1.36 30.44 14.63
C VAL A 75 -0.89 30.62 16.07
N ARG A 76 -1.82 30.98 16.96
CA ARG A 76 -1.57 30.98 18.41
C ARG A 76 -2.13 29.75 19.05
N PHE A 77 -1.52 29.39 20.15
CA PHE A 77 -2.03 28.36 21.02
C PHE A 77 -1.97 28.79 22.47
N THR A 78 -2.88 28.24 23.27
CA THR A 78 -2.97 28.47 24.71
C THR A 78 -2.71 27.17 25.46
N LEU A 79 -2.03 27.24 26.59
CA LEU A 79 -1.87 26.10 27.48
C LEU A 79 -3.25 25.74 28.05
N ARG A 80 -3.58 24.45 28.00
CA ARG A 80 -4.73 23.85 28.69
C ARG A 80 -4.17 23.03 29.85
N PRO A 81 -4.23 23.55 31.09
CA PRO A 81 -3.75 22.82 32.25
C PRO A 81 -4.45 21.47 32.35
N ALA A 82 -3.69 20.40 32.39
CA ALA A 82 -4.23 19.09 32.72
C ALA A 82 -4.32 18.95 34.24
N PRO A 83 -5.30 18.18 34.76
CA PRO A 83 -5.32 17.78 36.16
C PRO A 83 -4.18 16.79 36.51
N ALA A 84 -3.60 16.13 35.51
CA ALA A 84 -2.33 15.40 35.66
C ALA A 84 -1.15 16.39 35.65
N HIS A 85 -0.05 16.09 36.35
CA HIS A 85 1.15 16.92 36.38
C HIS A 85 1.50 17.46 34.98
N ASN A 86 1.54 18.78 34.82
CA ASN A 86 1.92 19.43 33.57
C ASN A 86 3.45 19.37 33.42
N ALA A 87 3.94 19.35 32.18
CA ALA A 87 5.38 19.52 31.94
C ALA A 87 5.84 20.88 32.53
N ALA A 88 6.98 20.88 33.21
CA ALA A 88 7.57 22.12 33.72
C ALA A 88 8.04 22.99 32.55
N GLY A 89 7.96 24.33 32.70
CA GLY A 89 8.37 25.28 31.66
C GLY A 89 7.32 25.55 30.56
N ALA A 90 6.07 25.13 30.77
CA ALA A 90 4.98 25.39 29.83
C ALA A 90 4.41 26.81 29.99
N ASP A 91 4.65 27.69 29.02
CA ASP A 91 4.09 29.04 29.05
C ASP A 91 2.58 29.03 28.75
N PRO A 92 1.79 29.99 29.28
CA PRO A 92 0.35 30.06 29.05
C PRO A 92 -0.05 30.28 27.58
N HIS A 93 0.83 30.90 26.81
CA HIS A 93 0.59 31.29 25.41
C HIS A 93 1.82 31.00 24.56
N GLY A 94 1.59 30.68 23.29
CA GLY A 94 2.66 30.58 22.29
C GLY A 94 2.13 30.78 20.88
N SER A 95 3.04 30.77 19.91
CA SER A 95 2.79 30.96 18.49
C SER A 95 3.52 29.91 17.67
N LEU A 96 3.10 29.73 16.41
CA LEU A 96 3.80 28.89 15.44
C LEU A 96 5.27 29.29 15.31
N SER A 97 5.54 30.59 15.15
CA SER A 97 6.89 31.16 15.06
C SER A 97 7.77 30.88 16.29
N GLY A 98 7.18 30.82 17.49
CA GLY A 98 7.90 30.57 18.75
C GLY A 98 7.82 29.12 19.25
N VAL A 99 7.34 28.18 18.44
CA VAL A 99 7.01 26.82 18.90
C VAL A 99 8.26 26.02 19.31
N ILE A 100 9.40 26.22 18.63
CA ILE A 100 10.65 25.52 18.96
C ILE A 100 11.15 25.91 20.36
N ASP A 101 11.15 27.20 20.67
CA ASP A 101 11.59 27.71 21.97
C ASP A 101 10.63 27.26 23.08
N TYR A 102 9.32 27.27 22.78
CA TYR A 102 8.32 26.72 23.68
C TYR A 102 8.60 25.25 24.01
N TYR A 103 8.82 24.41 22.99
CA TYR A 103 9.09 22.97 23.19
C TYR A 103 10.40 22.72 23.95
N ARG A 104 11.46 23.48 23.65
CA ARG A 104 12.78 23.35 24.30
C ARG A 104 12.76 23.71 25.78
N ARG A 105 11.82 24.53 26.26
CA ARG A 105 11.62 24.83 27.69
C ARG A 105 10.97 23.70 28.47
N LEU A 106 10.24 22.80 27.81
CA LEU A 106 9.49 21.74 28.47
C LEU A 106 10.38 20.69 29.14
N ARG A 107 10.05 20.32 30.38
CA ARG A 107 10.68 19.22 31.12
C ARG A 107 9.62 18.32 31.75
N PRO A 108 9.48 17.05 31.31
CA PRO A 108 10.07 16.44 30.10
C PRO A 108 9.52 17.09 28.81
N GLY A 109 10.20 16.87 27.68
CA GLY A 109 9.81 17.38 26.35
C GLY A 109 8.57 16.67 25.78
N ARG A 110 7.42 16.78 26.45
CA ARG A 110 6.16 16.15 26.06
C ARG A 110 5.12 17.23 25.75
N LEU A 111 4.68 17.26 24.50
CA LEU A 111 3.75 18.26 23.98
C LEU A 111 2.53 17.56 23.34
N VAL A 112 1.34 18.00 23.70
CA VAL A 112 0.08 17.61 23.04
C VAL A 112 -0.51 18.84 22.38
N ILE A 113 -0.67 18.80 21.06
CA ILE A 113 -1.26 19.84 20.23
C ILE A 113 -2.71 19.47 19.94
N THR A 114 -3.64 20.17 20.58
CA THR A 114 -5.08 20.07 20.32
C THR A 114 -5.61 21.24 19.50
N GLY A 115 -6.75 21.04 18.84
CA GLY A 115 -7.44 22.11 18.10
C GLY A 115 -8.53 21.56 17.19
N ALA A 116 -9.41 22.45 16.75
CA ALA A 116 -10.49 22.13 15.80
C ALA A 116 -9.99 21.52 14.49
N ALA A 117 -10.88 20.91 13.70
CA ALA A 117 -10.55 20.53 12.33
C ALA A 117 -10.05 21.75 11.54
N GLY A 118 -9.04 21.57 10.68
CA GLY A 118 -8.47 22.67 9.88
C GLY A 118 -7.66 23.73 10.64
N SER A 119 -7.53 23.65 11.98
CA SER A 119 -6.80 24.63 12.80
C SER A 119 -5.28 24.71 12.54
N GLY A 120 -4.70 23.77 11.79
CA GLY A 120 -3.26 23.77 11.49
C GLY A 120 -2.40 22.90 12.40
N LYS A 121 -2.99 21.94 13.14
CA LYS A 121 -2.24 20.99 14.00
C LYS A 121 -1.06 20.32 13.31
N THR A 122 -1.29 19.76 12.13
CA THR A 122 -0.25 19.09 11.34
C THR A 122 0.80 20.07 10.83
N VAL A 123 0.41 21.28 10.43
CA VAL A 123 1.37 22.34 10.03
C VAL A 123 2.24 22.73 11.22
N LEU A 124 1.65 22.98 12.40
CA LEU A 124 2.38 23.29 13.63
C LEU A 124 3.36 22.16 14.02
N ALA A 125 2.94 20.90 13.89
CA ALA A 125 3.80 19.74 14.17
C ALA A 125 4.95 19.61 13.16
N ILE A 126 4.70 19.87 11.86
CA ILE A 126 5.74 19.82 10.81
C ILE A 126 6.73 20.98 10.96
N GLU A 127 6.26 22.20 11.23
CA GLU A 127 7.14 23.36 11.46
C GLU A 127 8.02 23.15 12.70
N LEU A 128 7.44 22.61 13.80
CA LEU A 128 8.22 22.22 14.97
C LEU A 128 9.24 21.12 14.64
N LEU A 129 8.83 20.08 13.89
CA LEU A 129 9.70 18.99 13.47
C LEU A 129 10.89 19.49 12.65
N LEU A 130 10.63 20.30 11.61
CA LEU A 130 11.68 20.84 10.75
C LEU A 130 12.65 21.73 11.54
N ALA A 131 12.12 22.63 12.39
CA ALA A 131 12.95 23.46 13.25
C ALA A 131 13.80 22.63 14.23
N LEU A 132 13.27 21.53 14.76
CA LEU A 132 14.02 20.60 15.62
C LEU A 132 15.13 19.88 14.87
N VAL A 133 14.92 19.47 13.61
CA VAL A 133 15.95 18.84 12.77
C VAL A 133 17.04 19.85 12.40
N GLU A 134 16.67 21.06 12.01
CA GLU A 134 17.60 22.12 11.61
C GLU A 134 18.54 22.54 12.74
N ASN A 135 18.04 22.57 13.98
CA ASN A 135 18.80 22.98 15.15
C ASN A 135 19.30 21.79 16.00
N ARG A 136 19.46 20.61 15.37
CA ARG A 136 19.81 19.34 16.02
C ARG A 136 21.33 19.19 16.23
N GLY A 137 21.76 18.84 17.45
CA GLY A 137 23.11 18.34 17.73
C GLY A 137 23.30 16.86 17.37
N SER A 138 24.54 16.37 17.29
CA SER A 138 24.83 14.99 16.84
C SER A 138 24.15 13.89 17.68
N ARG A 139 23.94 14.15 18.98
CA ARG A 139 23.29 13.24 19.95
C ARG A 139 21.82 13.57 20.23
N ASP A 140 21.29 14.65 19.67
CA ASP A 140 19.88 14.99 19.87
C ASP A 140 18.99 13.98 19.12
N PRO A 141 17.79 13.68 19.62
CA PRO A 141 16.90 12.75 18.94
C PRO A 141 16.42 13.34 17.61
N VAL A 142 16.28 12.49 16.60
CA VAL A 142 15.69 12.82 15.30
C VAL A 142 14.16 12.75 15.45
N PRO A 143 13.41 13.84 15.20
CA PRO A 143 11.97 13.81 15.24
C PRO A 143 11.41 13.02 14.03
N VAL A 144 10.59 12.00 14.30
CA VAL A 144 10.00 11.13 13.28
C VAL A 144 8.50 11.20 13.36
N ARG A 145 7.86 11.67 12.27
CA ARG A 145 6.40 11.76 12.20
C ARG A 145 5.76 10.40 11.91
N MET A 146 4.83 9.99 12.75
CA MET A 146 4.18 8.68 12.71
C MET A 146 2.66 8.83 12.88
N SER A 147 1.88 8.26 11.98
CA SER A 147 0.41 8.26 12.09
C SER A 147 -0.04 7.22 13.12
N LEU A 148 -0.77 7.64 14.16
CA LEU A 148 -1.31 6.74 15.18
C LEU A 148 -2.36 5.76 14.64
N ALA A 149 -3.09 6.15 13.60
CA ALA A 149 -4.06 5.27 12.93
C ALA A 149 -3.40 3.97 12.42
N SER A 150 -2.12 4.05 12.01
CA SER A 150 -1.32 2.90 11.53
C SER A 150 -0.98 1.87 12.63
N TRP A 151 -1.12 2.23 13.91
CA TRP A 151 -0.83 1.34 15.04
C TRP A 151 -1.98 0.33 15.24
N THR A 152 -2.05 -0.65 14.36
CA THR A 152 -3.14 -1.63 14.26
C THR A 152 -2.96 -2.83 15.18
N ARG A 153 -1.71 -3.25 15.43
CA ARG A 153 -1.36 -4.40 16.28
C ARG A 153 -0.78 -3.91 17.61
N MET A 154 -1.64 -3.48 18.52
CA MET A 154 -1.25 -3.22 19.91
C MET A 154 -1.21 -4.55 20.70
N PRO A 155 -0.23 -4.82 21.58
CA PRO A 155 -0.07 -6.10 22.31
C PRO A 155 -1.21 -6.31 23.31
N THR A 156 -2.09 -7.30 23.11
CA THR A 156 -3.23 -7.57 24.00
C THR A 156 -2.76 -7.53 25.44
N ALA A 157 -3.37 -6.67 26.26
CA ALA A 157 -2.94 -6.37 27.61
C ALA A 157 -2.77 -7.67 28.39
N THR A 158 -1.55 -8.18 28.43
CA THR A 158 -1.13 -9.27 29.29
C THR A 158 -0.36 -8.63 30.43
N PRO A 159 -0.54 -9.10 31.67
CA PRO A 159 0.11 -8.50 32.84
C PRO A 159 1.65 -8.52 32.79
N THR A 160 2.24 -9.27 31.86
CA THR A 160 3.66 -9.61 31.78
C THR A 160 4.44 -8.88 30.68
N ASP A 161 3.77 -8.19 29.75
CA ASP A 161 4.46 -7.37 28.74
C ASP A 161 4.87 -6.04 29.39
N SER A 162 6.16 -5.69 29.29
CA SER A 162 6.68 -4.47 29.91
C SER A 162 5.99 -3.24 29.30
N ILE A 163 5.15 -2.57 30.09
CA ILE A 163 4.32 -1.45 29.63
C ILE A 163 5.25 -0.35 29.08
N GLY A 164 5.04 0.07 27.83
CA GLY A 164 5.93 0.98 27.09
C GLY A 164 6.78 0.32 25.99
N ASP A 165 7.01 -1.00 26.02
CA ASP A 165 7.70 -1.72 24.92
C ASP A 165 6.91 -1.74 23.62
N ALA A 166 5.59 -1.62 23.72
CA ALA A 166 4.71 -1.53 22.57
C ALA A 166 5.08 -0.34 21.68
N VAL A 167 5.42 0.81 22.29
CA VAL A 167 5.83 2.03 21.58
C VAL A 167 7.18 1.80 20.89
N ARG A 168 8.19 1.25 21.59
CA ARG A 168 9.49 0.92 21.00
C ARG A 168 9.38 -0.06 19.84
N THR A 169 8.56 -1.09 19.99
CA THR A 169 8.32 -2.09 18.94
C THR A 169 7.66 -1.48 17.72
N TRP A 170 6.66 -0.63 17.93
CA TRP A 170 5.99 0.08 16.85
C TRP A 170 6.91 1.08 16.14
N MET A 171 7.74 1.84 16.87
CA MET A 171 8.75 2.73 16.28
C MET A 171 9.76 1.97 15.43
N ARG A 172 10.31 0.85 15.93
CA ARG A 172 11.24 -0.01 15.15
C ARG A 172 10.59 -0.49 13.85
N GLN A 173 9.35 -0.98 13.94
CA GLN A 173 8.61 -1.43 12.77
C GLN A 173 8.36 -0.29 11.78
N HIS A 174 7.99 0.90 12.26
CA HIS A 174 7.80 2.07 11.41
C HIS A 174 9.09 2.52 10.72
N LEU A 175 10.24 2.49 11.42
CA LEU A 175 11.54 2.79 10.82
C LEU A 175 11.94 1.79 9.74
N MET A 176 11.65 0.51 9.94
CA MET A 176 11.88 -0.54 8.95
C MET A 176 10.94 -0.37 7.74
N ASP A 177 9.67 -0.07 7.97
CA ASP A 177 8.67 0.00 6.91
C ASP A 177 8.76 1.32 6.12
N SER A 178 8.90 2.46 6.78
CA SER A 178 8.80 3.77 6.13
C SER A 178 10.15 4.28 5.61
N PHE A 179 11.25 3.92 6.29
CA PHE A 179 12.60 4.38 5.99
C PHE A 179 13.55 3.25 5.57
N GLN A 180 13.05 2.03 5.41
CA GLN A 180 13.81 0.85 4.95
C GLN A 180 15.03 0.49 5.79
N LEU A 181 15.05 0.92 7.05
CA LEU A 181 16.18 0.62 7.91
C LEU A 181 16.24 -0.87 8.20
N SER A 182 17.46 -1.42 8.28
CA SER A 182 17.63 -2.80 8.73
C SER A 182 17.12 -2.94 10.17
N ARG A 183 16.69 -4.16 10.54
CA ARG A 183 16.26 -4.45 11.92
C ARG A 183 17.32 -4.03 12.96
N VAL A 184 18.60 -4.20 12.63
CA VAL A 184 19.72 -3.82 13.51
C VAL A 184 19.80 -2.31 13.66
N ALA A 185 19.78 -1.55 12.55
CA ALA A 185 19.81 -0.09 12.56
C ALA A 185 18.59 0.52 13.29
N ALA A 186 17.39 0.03 12.98
CA ALA A 186 16.15 0.50 13.62
C ALA A 186 16.14 0.22 15.13
N THR A 187 16.65 -0.95 15.54
CA THR A 187 16.77 -1.28 16.96
C THR A 187 17.78 -0.37 17.65
N ALA A 188 18.95 -0.16 17.06
CA ALA A 188 20.00 0.68 17.64
C ALA A 188 19.53 2.14 17.82
N LEU A 189 18.88 2.74 16.82
CA LEU A 189 18.36 4.12 16.92
C LEU A 189 17.30 4.29 18.02
N VAL A 190 16.42 3.29 18.21
CA VAL A 190 15.35 3.35 19.21
C VAL A 190 15.88 3.09 20.61
N GLU A 191 16.77 2.11 20.79
CA GLU A 191 17.35 1.80 22.10
C GLU A 191 18.36 2.86 22.57
N ASP A 192 19.02 3.57 21.66
CA ASP A 192 19.91 4.71 21.97
C ASP A 192 19.13 6.03 22.23
N GLY A 193 17.79 6.00 22.15
CA GLY A 193 16.94 7.17 22.39
C GLY A 193 17.11 8.29 21.36
N LEU A 194 17.63 7.96 20.16
CA LEU A 194 17.88 8.91 19.09
C LEU A 194 16.64 9.22 18.23
N ILE A 195 15.46 8.82 18.68
CA ILE A 195 14.18 9.00 17.97
C ILE A 195 13.20 9.75 18.88
N LEU A 196 12.72 10.91 18.39
CA LEU A 196 11.66 11.68 19.03
C LEU A 196 10.34 11.42 18.27
N PRO A 197 9.37 10.69 18.84
CA PRO A 197 8.12 10.40 18.14
C PRO A 197 7.25 11.66 18.03
N VAL A 198 6.90 12.02 16.79
CA VAL A 198 5.87 13.03 16.44
C VAL A 198 4.62 12.29 15.97
N LEU A 199 3.68 12.10 16.87
CA LEU A 199 2.51 11.25 16.73
C LEU A 199 1.33 12.06 16.19
N ASP A 200 0.89 11.74 14.98
CA ASP A 200 -0.17 12.47 14.28
C ASP A 200 -1.49 11.67 14.31
N GLY A 201 -2.59 12.34 14.67
CA GLY A 201 -3.96 11.82 14.53
C GLY A 201 -4.38 10.82 15.61
N LEU A 202 -4.35 11.19 16.90
CA LEU A 202 -4.96 10.36 17.96
C LEU A 202 -6.47 10.15 17.72
N ASP A 203 -7.15 11.20 17.25
CA ASP A 203 -8.58 11.17 16.90
C ASP A 203 -8.90 10.28 15.69
N GLU A 204 -7.88 9.85 14.97
CA GLU A 204 -8.00 9.01 13.77
C GLU A 204 -7.90 7.50 14.08
N MET A 205 -7.66 7.14 15.35
CA MET A 205 -7.49 5.75 15.75
C MET A 205 -8.81 4.98 15.86
N ASP A 206 -9.87 5.65 16.26
CA ASP A 206 -11.18 5.05 16.49
C ASP A 206 -12.27 5.87 15.82
N ALA A 207 -13.42 5.22 15.66
CA ALA A 207 -14.68 5.84 15.31
C ALA A 207 -15.02 7.03 16.23
N GLU A 208 -15.48 8.16 15.65
CA GLU A 208 -16.06 9.24 16.46
C GLU A 208 -17.36 8.77 17.14
N GLY A 209 -17.56 9.17 18.40
CA GLY A 209 -18.76 8.83 19.18
C GLY A 209 -18.74 7.49 19.92
N GLY A 210 -17.67 6.69 19.80
CA GLY A 210 -17.47 5.46 20.59
C GLY A 210 -16.59 5.63 21.83
N ASN A 211 -16.39 4.56 22.61
CA ASN A 211 -15.49 4.52 23.80
C ASN A 211 -13.98 4.60 23.45
N ALA A 212 -13.64 4.90 22.19
CA ALA A 212 -12.29 5.05 21.64
C ALA A 212 -11.23 4.07 22.24
N PRO A 213 -11.47 2.74 22.16
CA PRO A 213 -10.66 1.76 22.89
C PRO A 213 -9.20 1.71 22.41
N ARG A 214 -8.93 1.99 21.13
CA ARG A 214 -7.56 2.03 20.59
C ARG A 214 -6.83 3.28 21.05
N ALA A 215 -7.45 4.45 20.97
CA ALA A 215 -6.90 5.73 21.40
C ALA A 215 -6.61 5.72 22.91
N ARG A 216 -7.54 5.26 23.74
CA ARG A 216 -7.32 5.12 25.20
C ARG A 216 -6.14 4.21 25.51
N ARG A 217 -5.97 3.15 24.74
CA ARG A 217 -4.88 2.20 24.92
C ARG A 217 -3.54 2.78 24.47
N ALA A 218 -3.50 3.43 23.31
CA ALA A 218 -2.31 4.14 22.86
C ALA A 218 -1.88 5.19 23.90
N MET A 219 -2.82 5.95 24.47
CA MET A 219 -2.53 6.89 25.55
C MET A 219 -1.91 6.22 26.77
N ARG A 220 -2.39 5.04 27.20
CA ARG A 220 -1.78 4.28 28.30
C ARG A 220 -0.34 3.86 28.00
N GLU A 221 -0.08 3.35 26.79
CA GLU A 221 1.27 2.95 26.38
C GLU A 221 2.22 4.15 26.28
N LEU A 222 1.74 5.28 25.76
CA LEU A 222 2.50 6.53 25.67
C LEU A 222 2.81 7.13 27.03
N ASP A 223 1.88 7.02 27.99
CA ASP A 223 2.08 7.51 29.36
C ASP A 223 3.13 6.69 30.13
N ALA A 224 3.20 5.39 29.83
CA ALA A 224 4.18 4.46 30.37
C ALA A 224 5.54 4.49 29.65
N TYR A 225 5.61 5.08 28.46
CA TYR A 225 6.84 5.14 27.66
C TYR A 225 7.93 5.97 28.36
N ARG A 226 9.04 5.29 28.69
CA ARG A 226 10.22 5.83 29.38
C ARG A 226 11.48 5.59 28.56
N TYR A 227 12.44 6.49 28.72
CA TYR A 227 13.80 6.34 28.23
C TYR A 227 14.76 6.63 29.38
N GLY A 228 15.46 5.61 29.87
CA GLY A 228 16.19 5.68 31.13
C GLY A 228 15.25 5.84 32.34
N ARG A 229 15.61 6.73 33.28
CA ARG A 229 14.79 7.07 34.45
C ARG A 229 13.62 8.03 34.16
N PRO A 230 13.74 9.08 33.31
CA PRO A 230 12.63 10.00 33.04
C PRO A 230 11.63 9.44 32.02
N ARG A 231 10.46 10.10 31.94
CA ARG A 231 9.53 9.91 30.82
C ARG A 231 10.17 10.41 29.52
N ALA A 232 9.99 9.63 28.46
CA ALA A 232 10.53 9.97 27.15
C ALA A 232 9.78 11.15 26.50
N GLY A 233 10.48 11.91 25.67
CA GLY A 233 9.90 13.00 24.90
C GLY A 233 8.94 12.50 23.83
N MET A 234 7.91 13.31 23.53
CA MET A 234 6.96 13.04 22.46
C MET A 234 6.23 14.32 22.05
N ILE A 235 5.76 14.35 20.81
CA ILE A 235 4.81 15.35 20.31
C ILE A 235 3.57 14.59 19.84
N LEU A 236 2.37 15.01 20.22
CA LEU A 236 1.12 14.34 19.87
C LEU A 236 0.11 15.34 19.30
N THR A 237 -0.58 15.01 18.22
CA THR A 237 -1.69 15.81 17.70
C THR A 237 -3.03 15.10 17.89
N SER A 238 -4.07 15.87 18.21
CA SER A 238 -5.45 15.36 18.31
C SER A 238 -6.47 16.48 18.10
N ARG A 239 -7.69 16.15 17.66
CA ARG A 239 -8.83 17.06 17.87
C ARG A 239 -9.09 17.28 19.35
N SER A 240 -9.51 18.50 19.72
CA SER A 240 -9.84 18.85 21.11
C SER A 240 -10.95 17.94 21.66
N ALA A 241 -12.11 17.89 21.00
CA ALA A 241 -13.26 17.10 21.44
C ALA A 241 -12.93 15.60 21.58
N ALA A 242 -12.17 15.03 20.64
CA ALA A 242 -11.78 13.61 20.70
C ALA A 242 -10.79 13.32 21.84
N TYR A 243 -9.85 14.24 22.11
CA TYR A 243 -8.92 14.10 23.23
C TYR A 243 -9.65 14.20 24.58
N ASP A 244 -10.58 15.15 24.69
CA ASP A 244 -11.38 15.34 25.90
C ASP A 244 -12.30 14.15 26.18
N ALA A 245 -12.89 13.56 25.13
CA ALA A 245 -13.75 12.39 25.24
C ALA A 245 -13.02 11.14 25.80
N LEU A 246 -11.69 11.08 25.77
CA LEU A 246 -10.94 9.98 26.38
C LEU A 246 -11.05 9.99 27.91
N GLY A 247 -11.37 11.12 28.54
CA GLY A 247 -11.47 11.25 30.00
C GLY A 247 -10.17 10.95 30.76
N THR A 248 -9.04 10.77 30.06
CA THR A 248 -7.70 10.53 30.62
C THR A 248 -6.70 11.39 29.86
N HIS A 249 -5.79 12.04 30.58
CA HIS A 249 -4.77 12.92 29.99
C HIS A 249 -3.38 12.30 30.08
N ALA A 250 -2.50 12.61 29.12
CA ALA A 250 -1.08 12.29 29.22
C ALA A 250 -0.45 12.98 30.44
N ARG A 251 0.39 12.25 31.20
CA ARG A 251 1.10 12.82 32.35
C ARG A 251 2.39 13.53 31.93
N ASP A 252 2.83 14.47 32.76
CA ASP A 252 4.01 15.32 32.58
C ASP A 252 4.08 15.95 31.18
N THR A 253 2.93 16.43 30.69
CA THR A 253 2.77 16.84 29.31
C THR A 253 2.17 18.24 29.25
N ALA A 254 2.69 19.11 28.39
CA ALA A 254 2.07 20.38 28.08
C ALA A 254 1.00 20.16 27.01
N ARG A 255 -0.28 20.32 27.35
CA ARG A 255 -1.36 20.35 26.35
C ARG A 255 -1.57 21.78 25.89
N VAL A 256 -1.34 22.06 24.62
CA VAL A 256 -1.66 23.34 24.00
C VAL A 256 -2.86 23.21 23.07
N GLU A 257 -3.72 24.21 23.05
CA GLU A 257 -4.86 24.27 22.12
C GLU A 257 -4.67 25.42 21.14
N ILE A 258 -4.68 25.11 19.84
CA ILE A 258 -4.64 26.12 18.78
C ILE A 258 -5.94 26.94 18.83
N THR A 259 -5.79 28.24 19.04
CA THR A 259 -6.90 29.18 19.05
C THR A 259 -7.35 29.51 17.63
N PRO A 260 -8.66 29.76 17.39
CA PRO A 260 -9.14 30.24 16.09
C PRO A 260 -8.40 31.51 15.62
N VAL A 261 -8.25 31.65 14.31
CA VAL A 261 -7.65 32.83 13.68
C VAL A 261 -8.56 34.03 13.92
N SER A 262 -8.06 35.03 14.65
CA SER A 262 -8.77 36.30 14.89
C SER A 262 -8.92 37.09 13.58
N ALA A 263 -9.97 37.91 13.48
CA ALA A 263 -10.19 38.81 12.34
C ALA A 263 -8.96 39.70 12.02
N ALA A 264 -8.27 40.22 13.04
CA ALA A 264 -7.04 41.01 12.87
C ALA A 264 -5.92 40.22 12.14
N ARG A 265 -5.71 38.96 12.50
CA ARG A 265 -4.75 38.09 11.80
C ARG A 265 -5.22 37.68 10.43
N ALA A 266 -6.52 37.44 10.26
CA ALA A 266 -7.08 37.14 8.96
C ALA A 266 -6.84 38.31 7.99
N ARG A 267 -7.03 39.55 8.44
CA ARG A 267 -6.66 40.78 7.72
C ARG A 267 -5.18 40.81 7.36
N THR A 268 -4.28 40.61 8.34
CA THR A 268 -2.82 40.61 8.09
C THR A 268 -2.44 39.55 7.06
N PHE A 269 -3.04 38.36 7.13
CA PHE A 269 -2.78 37.30 6.18
C PHE A 269 -3.30 37.62 4.78
N ILE A 270 -4.55 38.10 4.65
CA ILE A 270 -5.10 38.51 3.34
C ILE A 270 -4.20 39.58 2.70
N ASN A 271 -3.86 40.64 3.44
CA ASN A 271 -3.02 41.73 2.94
C ASN A 271 -1.61 41.29 2.51
N SER A 272 -1.04 40.27 3.15
CA SER A 272 0.30 39.77 2.81
C SER A 272 0.32 38.80 1.64
N HIS A 273 -0.83 38.31 1.19
CA HIS A 273 -0.96 37.28 0.16
C HIS A 273 -1.89 37.68 -1.00
N THR A 274 -2.15 38.98 -1.15
CA THR A 274 -2.94 39.56 -2.23
C THR A 274 -2.10 40.59 -2.99
N GLU A 275 -2.14 40.55 -4.32
CA GLU A 275 -1.44 41.54 -5.17
C GLU A 275 -2.21 42.88 -5.18
N ASP A 276 -3.54 42.82 -5.17
CA ASP A 276 -4.42 43.98 -5.16
C ASP A 276 -5.31 43.99 -3.90
N PRO A 277 -4.88 44.69 -2.82
CA PRO A 277 -5.67 44.80 -1.60
C PRO A 277 -7.04 45.46 -1.79
N ALA A 278 -7.25 46.27 -2.83
CA ALA A 278 -8.52 46.97 -3.04
C ALA A 278 -9.66 45.99 -3.33
N ARG A 279 -9.39 44.86 -4.00
CA ARG A 279 -10.38 43.80 -4.26
C ARG A 279 -10.96 43.19 -2.98
N TRP A 280 -10.18 43.18 -1.90
CA TRP A 280 -10.59 42.62 -0.62
C TRP A 280 -11.22 43.64 0.31
N GLN A 281 -11.30 44.92 -0.08
CA GLN A 281 -11.65 46.01 0.83
C GLN A 281 -13.00 45.83 1.53
N GLU A 282 -14.01 45.30 0.83
CA GLU A 282 -15.31 45.01 1.45
C GLU A 282 -15.24 43.88 2.49
N VAL A 283 -14.49 42.81 2.19
CA VAL A 283 -14.27 41.68 3.09
C VAL A 283 -13.47 42.12 4.30
N LEU A 284 -12.43 42.92 4.10
CA LEU A 284 -11.60 43.48 5.17
C LEU A 284 -12.41 44.43 6.07
N ARG A 285 -13.27 45.27 5.47
CA ARG A 285 -14.18 46.14 6.23
C ARG A 285 -15.14 45.31 7.07
N GLU A 286 -15.73 44.24 6.53
CA GLU A 286 -16.62 43.36 7.29
C GLU A 286 -15.91 42.66 8.46
N LEU A 287 -14.66 42.21 8.25
CA LEU A 287 -13.83 41.65 9.32
C LEU A 287 -13.54 42.66 10.44
N ASP A 288 -13.40 43.95 10.11
CA ASP A 288 -13.20 45.01 11.09
C ASP A 288 -14.51 45.36 11.83
N THR A 289 -15.64 45.47 11.12
CA THR A 289 -16.94 45.86 11.71
C THR A 289 -17.57 44.74 12.53
N ALA A 290 -17.39 43.49 12.12
CA ALA A 290 -17.95 42.31 12.77
C ALA A 290 -16.88 41.24 13.02
N PRO A 291 -15.92 41.46 13.95
CA PRO A 291 -14.78 40.57 14.17
C PRO A 291 -15.16 39.17 14.73
N ALA A 292 -16.38 39.02 15.24
CA ALA A 292 -16.97 37.74 15.64
C ALA A 292 -18.15 37.30 14.75
N GLY A 293 -18.37 38.02 13.64
CA GLY A 293 -19.45 37.80 12.70
C GLY A 293 -19.34 36.46 11.94
N PRO A 294 -20.36 36.11 11.13
CA PRO A 294 -20.38 34.88 10.35
C PRO A 294 -19.16 34.71 9.44
N LEU A 295 -18.71 35.78 8.78
CA LEU A 295 -17.53 35.78 7.92
C LEU A 295 -16.26 35.47 8.72
N ALA A 296 -16.02 36.18 9.83
CA ALA A 296 -14.85 35.99 10.68
C ALA A 296 -14.79 34.55 11.23
N ARG A 297 -15.93 34.00 11.66
CA ARG A 297 -16.03 32.59 12.08
C ARG A 297 -15.84 31.62 10.91
N GLY A 298 -16.37 31.94 9.73
CA GLY A 298 -16.19 31.18 8.49
C GLY A 298 -14.71 31.08 8.09
N LEU A 299 -13.94 32.16 8.25
CA LEU A 299 -12.51 32.24 7.91
C LEU A 299 -11.56 31.97 9.09
N SER A 300 -12.09 31.56 10.26
CA SER A 300 -11.33 31.41 11.50
C SER A 300 -10.34 30.24 11.56
N THR A 301 -10.19 29.47 10.48
CA THR A 301 -9.21 28.39 10.39
C THR A 301 -8.19 28.70 9.31
N PRO A 302 -6.91 28.34 9.49
CA PRO A 302 -5.91 28.56 8.47
C PRO A 302 -6.26 27.96 7.13
N TRP A 303 -6.82 26.74 7.12
CA TRP A 303 -7.21 26.10 5.88
C TRP A 303 -8.27 26.88 5.10
N ARG A 304 -9.34 27.37 5.76
CA ARG A 304 -10.39 28.14 5.09
C ARG A 304 -9.88 29.49 4.60
N LEU A 305 -8.99 30.13 5.35
CA LEU A 305 -8.41 31.41 4.94
C LEU A 305 -7.44 31.25 3.75
N THR A 306 -6.55 30.26 3.79
CA THR A 306 -5.69 29.90 2.65
C THR A 306 -6.53 29.56 1.43
N MET A 307 -7.59 28.76 1.59
CA MET A 307 -8.50 28.40 0.50
C MET A 307 -9.20 29.63 -0.08
N ALA A 308 -9.70 30.55 0.75
CA ALA A 308 -10.30 31.80 0.28
C ALA A 308 -9.30 32.62 -0.55
N VAL A 309 -8.11 32.90 0.00
CA VAL A 309 -7.10 33.68 -0.72
C VAL A 309 -6.70 32.98 -2.04
N THR A 310 -6.39 31.69 -2.01
CA THR A 310 -5.99 30.95 -3.22
C THR A 310 -7.07 30.95 -4.30
N LEU A 311 -8.35 30.78 -3.94
CA LEU A 311 -9.44 30.71 -4.94
C LEU A 311 -9.80 32.07 -5.52
N TYR A 312 -9.80 33.13 -4.69
CA TYR A 312 -10.18 34.47 -5.14
C TYR A 312 -9.03 35.24 -5.81
N GLU A 313 -7.77 34.90 -5.51
CA GLU A 313 -6.60 35.45 -6.20
C GLU A 313 -6.20 34.66 -7.47
N GLN A 314 -6.84 33.52 -7.73
CA GLN A 314 -6.61 32.78 -8.96
C GLN A 314 -6.97 33.64 -10.18
N ARG A 315 -6.12 33.61 -11.21
CA ARG A 315 -6.36 34.24 -12.51
C ARG A 315 -6.64 33.18 -13.56
N ASP A 316 -7.60 33.46 -14.42
CA ASP A 316 -7.83 32.66 -15.62
C ASP A 316 -6.59 32.78 -16.54
N LEU A 317 -6.12 31.64 -17.05
CA LEU A 317 -4.89 31.59 -17.84
C LEU A 317 -5.01 32.25 -19.22
N ALA A 318 -6.21 32.25 -19.81
CA ALA A 318 -6.42 32.77 -21.15
C ALA A 318 -6.66 34.28 -21.15
N THR A 319 -7.34 34.78 -20.12
CA THR A 319 -7.77 36.18 -20.02
C THR A 319 -6.96 36.99 -19.01
N GLY A 320 -6.27 36.33 -18.06
CA GLY A 320 -5.57 37.00 -16.96
C GLY A 320 -6.50 37.62 -15.89
N ILE A 321 -7.82 37.45 -16.05
CA ILE A 321 -8.86 38.04 -15.21
C ILE A 321 -9.18 37.09 -14.05
N HIS A 322 -9.56 37.66 -12.91
CA HIS A 322 -10.06 36.89 -11.78
C HIS A 322 -11.49 36.38 -12.06
N PRO A 323 -11.76 35.06 -11.97
CA PRO A 323 -13.08 34.50 -12.24
C PRO A 323 -14.10 34.79 -11.13
N HIS A 324 -13.63 35.20 -9.95
CA HIS A 324 -14.44 35.45 -8.77
C HIS A 324 -14.05 36.75 -8.06
N THR A 325 -15.00 37.34 -7.33
CA THR A 325 -14.80 38.59 -6.59
C THR A 325 -14.91 38.32 -5.09
N PRO A 326 -13.96 38.76 -4.23
CA PRO A 326 -14.00 38.48 -2.79
C PRO A 326 -15.32 38.89 -2.11
N ALA A 327 -16.01 39.91 -2.62
CA ALA A 327 -17.34 40.34 -2.18
C ALA A 327 -18.40 39.23 -2.22
N ASP A 328 -18.22 38.18 -3.03
CA ASP A 328 -19.11 37.01 -3.08
C ASP A 328 -19.24 36.31 -1.72
N LEU A 329 -18.22 36.42 -0.85
CA LEU A 329 -18.23 35.90 0.52
C LEU A 329 -19.25 36.61 1.43
N LEU A 330 -19.67 37.82 1.07
CA LEU A 330 -20.62 38.64 1.83
C LEU A 330 -22.08 38.43 1.37
N GLY A 331 -22.30 37.63 0.32
CA GLY A 331 -23.64 37.45 -0.25
C GLY A 331 -24.66 36.87 0.74
N PRO A 332 -25.96 37.17 0.59
CA PRO A 332 -27.01 36.80 1.54
C PRO A 332 -27.14 35.28 1.77
N ALA A 333 -26.79 34.45 0.78
CA ALA A 333 -26.73 33.00 0.90
C ALA A 333 -25.60 32.49 1.85
N ARG A 334 -24.72 33.39 2.34
CA ARG A 334 -23.57 33.11 3.20
C ARG A 334 -23.70 33.77 4.58
N ALA A 335 -24.93 33.97 5.04
CA ALA A 335 -25.23 34.58 6.35
C ALA A 335 -24.68 33.79 7.57
N GLY A 336 -24.24 32.55 7.38
CA GLY A 336 -23.69 31.68 8.43
C GLY A 336 -22.25 31.23 8.17
N ALA A 337 -21.50 30.96 9.25
CA ALA A 337 -20.12 30.47 9.15
C ALA A 337 -20.01 29.13 8.40
N GLU A 338 -21.00 28.25 8.54
CA GLU A 338 -21.07 26.99 7.80
C GLU A 338 -21.39 27.20 6.32
N ALA A 339 -22.22 28.19 5.99
CA ALA A 339 -22.51 28.53 4.60
C ALA A 339 -21.27 29.10 3.88
N VAL A 340 -20.46 29.91 4.57
CA VAL A 340 -19.14 30.37 4.07
C VAL A 340 -18.22 29.17 3.83
N ARG A 341 -18.13 28.23 4.79
CA ARG A 341 -17.35 26.99 4.63
C ARG A 341 -17.80 26.20 3.41
N ASP A 342 -19.10 25.92 3.30
CA ASP A 342 -19.66 25.08 2.24
C ASP A 342 -19.45 25.71 0.87
N HIS A 343 -19.62 27.04 0.76
CA HIS A 343 -19.31 27.80 -0.46
C HIS A 343 -17.84 27.66 -0.86
N LEU A 344 -16.91 27.85 0.08
CA LEU A 344 -15.47 27.70 -0.20
C LEU A 344 -15.11 26.28 -0.65
N VAL A 345 -15.67 25.26 -0.01
CA VAL A 345 -15.44 23.86 -0.37
C VAL A 345 -16.02 23.52 -1.75
N ASP A 346 -17.24 23.98 -2.05
CA ASP A 346 -17.87 23.75 -3.35
C ASP A 346 -17.12 24.47 -4.47
N LEU A 347 -16.65 25.70 -4.21
CA LEU A 347 -15.82 26.47 -5.13
C LEU A 347 -14.45 25.81 -5.34
N PHE A 348 -13.84 25.27 -4.29
CA PHE A 348 -12.59 24.52 -4.37
C PHE A 348 -12.75 23.27 -5.23
N LEU A 349 -13.81 22.49 -5.02
CA LEU A 349 -14.11 21.30 -5.83
C LEU A 349 -14.35 21.65 -7.30
N HIS A 350 -15.03 22.77 -7.57
CA HIS A 350 -15.24 23.26 -8.92
C HIS A 350 -13.91 23.59 -9.60
N HIS A 351 -13.07 24.41 -8.97
CA HIS A 351 -11.75 24.79 -9.50
C HIS A 351 -10.82 23.60 -9.67
N ALA A 352 -10.82 22.66 -8.73
CA ALA A 352 -10.01 21.47 -8.86
C ALA A 352 -10.42 20.66 -10.10
N ALA A 353 -11.71 20.65 -10.47
CA ALA A 353 -12.21 19.94 -11.65
C ALA A 353 -12.02 20.71 -12.97
N THR A 354 -11.98 22.04 -12.95
CA THR A 354 -11.80 22.91 -14.14
C THR A 354 -10.38 23.45 -14.32
N GLY A 355 -9.49 23.17 -13.37
CA GLY A 355 -8.14 23.73 -13.31
C GLY A 355 -7.16 23.18 -14.35
N ARG A 356 -5.90 23.61 -14.23
CA ARG A 356 -4.81 23.34 -15.20
C ARG A 356 -4.55 21.86 -15.44
N VAL A 357 -4.79 21.01 -14.44
CA VAL A 357 -4.62 19.56 -14.55
C VAL A 357 -6.00 18.95 -14.80
N PRO A 358 -6.35 18.59 -16.05
CA PRO A 358 -7.67 18.08 -16.37
C PRO A 358 -7.90 16.71 -15.73
N PRO A 359 -9.15 16.39 -15.33
CA PRO A 359 -9.47 15.09 -14.77
C PRO A 359 -9.25 13.97 -15.80
N PRO A 360 -8.83 12.77 -15.36
CA PRO A 360 -8.54 11.68 -16.27
C PRO A 360 -9.79 11.22 -17.01
N GLY A 361 -9.67 11.06 -18.34
CA GLY A 361 -10.78 10.58 -19.19
C GLY A 361 -11.77 11.66 -19.63
N ARG A 362 -11.37 12.95 -19.60
CA ARG A 362 -12.21 14.09 -20.02
C ARG A 362 -13.54 14.16 -19.26
N MET A 363 -13.51 13.86 -17.96
CA MET A 363 -14.71 13.97 -17.12
C MET A 363 -15.16 15.42 -17.01
N THR A 364 -16.46 15.65 -17.06
CA THR A 364 -17.02 16.96 -16.70
C THR A 364 -16.91 17.20 -15.19
N PRO A 365 -16.97 18.45 -14.70
CA PRO A 365 -16.91 18.73 -13.26
C PRO A 365 -17.97 17.98 -12.43
N SER A 366 -19.18 17.81 -12.97
CA SER A 366 -20.23 17.02 -12.32
C SER A 366 -19.91 15.52 -12.24
N GLN A 367 -19.19 14.97 -13.23
CA GLN A 367 -18.78 13.57 -13.24
C GLN A 367 -17.63 13.28 -12.25
N VAL A 368 -16.82 14.29 -11.89
CA VAL A 368 -15.74 14.16 -10.89
C VAL A 368 -16.29 13.98 -9.48
N GLN A 369 -17.41 14.64 -9.16
CA GLN A 369 -17.98 14.62 -7.80
C GLN A 369 -18.52 13.24 -7.42
N ALA A 370 -19.17 12.52 -8.33
CA ALA A 370 -19.80 11.24 -8.00
C ALA A 370 -18.82 10.17 -7.45
N PRO A 371 -17.63 9.94 -8.05
CA PRO A 371 -16.60 9.09 -7.46
C PRO A 371 -16.14 9.58 -6.08
N LEU A 372 -15.91 10.89 -5.90
CA LEU A 372 -15.46 11.46 -4.62
C LEU A 372 -16.51 11.29 -3.53
N GLN A 373 -17.78 11.55 -3.81
CA GLN A 373 -18.90 11.32 -2.90
C GLN A 373 -19.07 9.83 -2.57
N CYS A 374 -18.83 8.93 -3.53
CA CYS A 374 -18.86 7.48 -3.28
C CYS A 374 -17.75 7.06 -2.31
N LEU A 375 -16.54 7.60 -2.46
CA LEU A 375 -15.41 7.30 -1.59
C LEU A 375 -15.57 7.94 -0.21
N ALA A 376 -16.04 9.19 -0.15
CA ALA A 376 -16.30 9.91 1.11
C ALA A 376 -17.36 9.18 1.94
N ARG A 377 -18.48 8.77 1.34
CA ARG A 377 -19.50 7.96 2.04
C ARG A 377 -18.97 6.61 2.48
N HIS A 378 -18.13 5.96 1.66
CA HIS A 378 -17.51 4.70 2.08
C HIS A 378 -16.66 4.85 3.33
N LEU A 379 -15.89 5.95 3.42
CA LEU A 379 -15.10 6.26 4.61
C LEU A 379 -15.98 6.62 5.81
N GLU A 380 -17.02 7.43 5.61
CA GLU A 380 -18.02 7.80 6.63
C GLU A 380 -18.70 6.56 7.23
N ASP A 381 -19.19 5.65 6.36
CA ASP A 381 -19.77 4.37 6.78
C ASP A 381 -18.81 3.55 7.65
N ASN A 382 -17.51 3.63 7.38
CA ASN A 382 -16.48 2.89 8.12
C ASN A 382 -16.11 3.59 9.43
N MET A 383 -16.31 4.91 9.55
CA MET A 383 -16.05 5.68 10.76
C MET A 383 -16.96 5.30 11.94
N GLY A 384 -18.04 4.53 11.75
CA GLY A 384 -18.84 4.01 12.87
C GLY A 384 -18.27 2.75 13.53
N GLY A 385 -17.15 2.19 13.05
CA GLY A 385 -16.54 0.96 13.59
C GLY A 385 -17.35 -0.33 13.39
N THR A 386 -18.54 -0.24 12.79
CA THR A 386 -19.48 -1.36 12.59
C THR A 386 -19.08 -2.28 11.44
N ARG A 387 -18.36 -1.78 10.43
CA ARG A 387 -17.92 -2.58 9.29
C ARG A 387 -16.59 -3.28 9.55
N VAL A 388 -16.70 -4.47 10.13
CA VAL A 388 -15.60 -5.42 10.26
C VAL A 388 -15.70 -6.49 9.17
N VAL A 389 -14.63 -6.67 8.40
CA VAL A 389 -14.52 -7.75 7.42
C VAL A 389 -13.50 -8.77 7.92
N ARG A 390 -14.01 -9.89 8.48
CA ARG A 390 -13.21 -11.02 8.98
C ARG A 390 -12.14 -10.58 9.99
N GLY A 391 -12.57 -9.87 11.03
CA GLY A 391 -11.71 -9.42 12.14
C GLY A 391 -10.89 -8.16 11.85
N ARG A 392 -10.93 -7.62 10.62
CA ARG A 392 -10.28 -6.35 10.26
C ARG A 392 -11.32 -5.23 10.17
N ALA A 393 -11.20 -4.20 11.01
CA ALA A 393 -11.96 -2.97 10.87
C ALA A 393 -11.48 -2.23 9.61
N LEU A 394 -12.44 -1.75 8.79
CA LEU A 394 -12.12 -0.93 7.63
C LEU A 394 -11.75 0.48 8.10
N SER A 395 -10.81 1.12 7.40
CA SER A 395 -10.40 2.49 7.73
C SER A 395 -11.48 3.49 7.32
N GLY A 396 -11.78 4.44 8.20
CA GLY A 396 -12.63 5.60 7.91
C GLY A 396 -11.87 6.79 7.35
N ILE A 397 -10.57 6.62 7.07
CA ILE A 397 -9.66 7.69 6.66
C ILE A 397 -8.82 7.26 5.46
N ASP A 398 -8.26 6.04 5.50
CA ASP A 398 -7.36 5.52 4.49
C ASP A 398 -8.09 4.85 3.33
N LEU A 399 -7.83 5.34 2.12
CA LEU A 399 -8.20 4.70 0.86
C LEU A 399 -6.98 3.97 0.30
N ILE A 400 -6.85 2.69 0.64
CA ILE A 400 -5.84 1.81 0.06
C ILE A 400 -6.46 1.10 -1.15
N PRO A 401 -6.04 1.37 -2.41
CA PRO A 401 -6.75 0.93 -3.60
C PRO A 401 -7.11 -0.57 -3.64
N HIS A 402 -6.16 -1.46 -3.31
CA HIS A 402 -6.37 -2.90 -3.32
C HIS A 402 -7.24 -3.42 -2.15
N GLU A 403 -7.55 -2.55 -1.18
CA GLU A 403 -8.41 -2.84 -0.02
C GLU A 403 -9.83 -2.29 -0.18
N LEU A 404 -10.13 -1.56 -1.26
CA LEU A 404 -11.45 -0.94 -1.51
C LEU A 404 -12.53 -1.94 -1.97
N TRP A 405 -12.17 -3.18 -2.26
CA TRP A 405 -13.12 -4.21 -2.74
C TRP A 405 -14.37 -4.43 -1.86
N PRO A 406 -14.37 -4.24 -0.52
CA PRO A 406 -15.58 -4.36 0.29
C PRO A 406 -16.66 -3.32 -0.07
N LEU A 407 -16.30 -2.21 -0.73
CA LEU A 407 -17.21 -1.16 -1.16
C LEU A 407 -18.36 -1.69 -2.03
N VAL A 408 -18.09 -2.65 -2.93
CA VAL A 408 -19.10 -3.26 -3.82
C VAL A 408 -19.76 -4.50 -3.20
N GLY A 409 -19.32 -4.90 -2.00
CA GLY A 409 -19.85 -6.00 -1.22
C GLY A 409 -18.90 -7.19 -1.11
N ASN A 410 -18.67 -7.61 0.14
CA ASN A 410 -17.70 -8.64 0.49
C ASN A 410 -17.93 -10.01 -0.21
N ARG A 411 -19.19 -10.45 -0.28
CA ARG A 411 -19.53 -11.73 -0.93
C ARG A 411 -19.50 -11.63 -2.46
N ARG A 412 -19.89 -10.48 -3.03
CA ARG A 412 -20.01 -10.30 -4.48
C ARG A 412 -18.66 -10.37 -5.20
N VAL A 413 -17.66 -9.65 -4.69
CA VAL A 413 -16.30 -9.66 -5.30
C VAL A 413 -15.69 -11.06 -5.26
N ARG A 414 -15.80 -11.75 -4.12
CA ARG A 414 -15.26 -13.10 -3.98
C ARG A 414 -16.01 -14.13 -4.82
N ALA A 415 -17.35 -14.05 -4.87
CA ALA A 415 -18.15 -14.89 -5.75
C ALA A 415 -17.80 -14.67 -7.22
N ALA A 416 -17.64 -13.42 -7.67
CA ALA A 416 -17.23 -13.13 -9.05
C ALA A 416 -15.83 -13.66 -9.38
N GLN A 417 -14.88 -13.56 -8.44
CA GLN A 417 -13.55 -14.15 -8.63
C GLN A 417 -13.59 -15.69 -8.68
N VAL A 418 -14.47 -16.33 -7.90
CA VAL A 418 -14.69 -17.79 -7.97
C VAL A 418 -15.37 -18.19 -9.27
N LEU A 419 -16.37 -17.44 -9.72
CA LEU A 419 -17.00 -17.65 -11.03
C LEU A 419 -16.01 -17.51 -12.17
N LEU A 420 -15.03 -16.60 -12.07
CA LEU A 420 -13.93 -16.52 -13.04
C LEU A 420 -13.10 -17.81 -13.07
N TYR A 421 -12.71 -18.37 -11.91
CA TYR A 421 -12.01 -19.66 -11.87
C TYR A 421 -12.87 -20.81 -12.40
N LEU A 422 -14.16 -20.83 -12.08
CA LEU A 422 -15.09 -21.84 -12.60
C LEU A 422 -15.28 -21.73 -14.12
N ALA A 423 -15.37 -20.51 -14.66
CA ALA A 423 -15.44 -20.30 -16.11
C ALA A 423 -14.17 -20.81 -16.80
N ILE A 424 -12.99 -20.52 -16.24
CA ILE A 424 -11.72 -21.07 -16.74
C ILE A 424 -11.75 -22.61 -16.67
N ALA A 425 -12.20 -23.21 -15.56
CA ALA A 425 -12.33 -24.65 -15.41
C ALA A 425 -13.25 -25.27 -16.48
N VAL A 426 -14.42 -24.68 -16.71
CA VAL A 426 -15.37 -25.13 -17.73
C VAL A 426 -14.76 -25.02 -19.12
N SER A 427 -14.00 -23.95 -19.42
CA SER A 427 -13.28 -23.84 -20.68
C SER A 427 -12.23 -24.94 -20.85
N VAL A 428 -11.45 -25.27 -19.80
CA VAL A 428 -10.48 -26.39 -19.84
C VAL A 428 -11.18 -27.70 -20.18
N ILE A 429 -12.30 -27.98 -19.50
CA ILE A 429 -13.07 -29.22 -19.66
C ILE A 429 -13.70 -29.27 -21.05
N ALA A 430 -14.30 -28.18 -21.53
CA ALA A 430 -14.94 -28.11 -22.84
C ALA A 430 -13.93 -28.31 -23.99
N ILE A 431 -12.75 -27.67 -23.89
CA ILE A 431 -11.66 -27.85 -24.86
C ILE A 431 -11.18 -29.30 -24.87
N GLY A 432 -11.02 -29.89 -23.69
CA GLY A 432 -10.60 -31.28 -23.57
C GLY A 432 -11.64 -32.30 -24.04
N MET A 433 -12.93 -32.05 -23.80
CA MET A 433 -14.03 -32.87 -24.32
C MET A 433 -14.12 -32.79 -25.84
N GLN A 434 -13.98 -31.59 -26.43
CA GLN A 434 -13.93 -31.40 -27.87
C GLN A 434 -12.77 -32.20 -28.49
N PHE A 435 -11.60 -32.17 -27.84
CA PHE A 435 -10.42 -32.92 -28.24
C PHE A 435 -10.64 -34.43 -28.17
N LEU A 436 -11.25 -34.92 -27.08
CA LEU A 436 -11.58 -36.34 -26.93
C LEU A 436 -12.62 -36.82 -27.97
N SER A 437 -13.42 -35.91 -28.52
CA SER A 437 -14.47 -36.20 -29.50
C SER A 437 -14.04 -36.03 -30.96
N SER A 438 -12.86 -35.46 -31.25
CA SER A 438 -12.39 -35.30 -32.62
C SER A 438 -11.81 -36.61 -33.16
N ASP A 439 -12.27 -37.05 -34.34
CA ASP A 439 -11.69 -38.18 -35.08
C ASP A 439 -10.28 -37.82 -35.56
N ILE A 440 -9.29 -38.10 -34.72
CA ILE A 440 -7.88 -37.82 -34.97
C ILE A 440 -7.22 -38.90 -35.85
N ASP A 441 -7.94 -39.99 -36.17
CA ASP A 441 -7.50 -41.06 -37.09
C ASP A 441 -7.03 -40.56 -38.48
N SER A 442 -7.37 -39.32 -38.85
CA SER A 442 -6.89 -38.64 -40.05
C SER A 442 -5.45 -38.09 -39.97
N TYR A 443 -4.80 -38.13 -38.80
CA TYR A 443 -3.47 -37.55 -38.55
C TYR A 443 -2.43 -38.64 -38.20
N PRO A 444 -1.62 -39.11 -39.16
CA PRO A 444 -0.76 -40.30 -39.01
C PRO A 444 0.32 -40.23 -37.92
N GLY A 445 0.55 -39.07 -37.28
CA GLY A 445 1.53 -38.88 -36.21
C GLY A 445 1.03 -39.06 -34.77
N LEU A 446 -0.25 -39.43 -34.55
CA LEU A 446 -0.88 -39.53 -33.23
C LEU A 446 -1.09 -40.97 -32.70
N ARG A 447 -0.63 -42.01 -33.42
CA ARG A 447 -0.95 -43.41 -33.09
C ARG A 447 -0.43 -43.95 -31.75
N ASP A 448 0.51 -43.26 -31.09
CA ASP A 448 1.26 -43.82 -29.94
C ASP A 448 0.96 -43.20 -28.57
N ILE A 449 0.20 -42.10 -28.48
CA ILE A 449 -0.27 -41.52 -27.21
C ILE A 449 -1.79 -41.45 -27.29
N SER A 450 -2.51 -42.14 -26.40
CA SER A 450 -3.97 -42.11 -26.44
C SER A 450 -4.48 -40.69 -26.15
N ASP A 451 -5.44 -40.18 -26.93
CA ASP A 451 -6.02 -38.83 -26.76
C ASP A 451 -6.53 -38.56 -25.33
N ARG A 452 -6.86 -39.64 -24.61
CA ARG A 452 -7.25 -39.65 -23.20
C ARG A 452 -6.12 -39.24 -22.27
N GLU A 453 -4.89 -39.67 -22.52
CA GLU A 453 -3.74 -39.36 -21.66
C GLU A 453 -3.38 -37.88 -21.69
N LEU A 454 -3.33 -37.28 -22.88
CA LEU A 454 -3.04 -35.84 -23.01
C LEU A 454 -4.08 -34.97 -22.31
N PHE A 455 -5.36 -35.32 -22.43
CA PHE A 455 -6.43 -34.64 -21.71
C PHE A 455 -6.33 -34.82 -20.19
N VAL A 456 -6.04 -36.04 -19.72
CA VAL A 456 -5.81 -36.33 -18.30
C VAL A 456 -4.60 -35.54 -17.77
N HIS A 457 -3.54 -35.37 -18.56
CA HIS A 457 -2.37 -34.55 -18.21
C HIS A 457 -2.70 -33.05 -18.11
N LEU A 458 -3.45 -32.50 -19.05
CA LEU A 458 -3.91 -31.12 -18.98
C LEU A 458 -4.77 -30.88 -17.72
N LEU A 459 -5.69 -31.82 -17.44
CA LEU A 459 -6.58 -31.74 -16.28
C LEU A 459 -5.81 -31.86 -14.96
N THR A 460 -4.84 -32.78 -14.87
CA THR A 460 -4.01 -32.96 -13.66
C THR A 460 -3.10 -31.77 -13.36
N ILE A 461 -2.72 -30.98 -14.37
CA ILE A 461 -1.93 -29.76 -14.17
C ILE A 461 -2.83 -28.57 -13.81
N VAL A 462 -3.93 -28.36 -14.54
CA VAL A 462 -4.73 -27.13 -14.40
C VAL A 462 -5.73 -27.21 -13.24
N ALA A 463 -6.32 -28.38 -12.97
CA ALA A 463 -7.34 -28.52 -11.92
C ALA A 463 -6.80 -28.22 -10.51
N PRO A 464 -5.60 -28.66 -10.08
CA PRO A 464 -5.05 -28.29 -8.78
C PRO A 464 -4.77 -26.80 -8.65
N ILE A 465 -4.32 -26.13 -9.71
CA ILE A 465 -4.05 -24.68 -9.69
C ILE A 465 -5.36 -23.90 -9.56
N LEU A 466 -6.41 -24.31 -10.29
CA LEU A 466 -7.75 -23.72 -10.17
C LEU A 466 -8.34 -23.95 -8.78
N LEU A 467 -8.26 -25.17 -8.26
CA LEU A 467 -8.72 -25.50 -6.91
C LEU A 467 -7.97 -24.68 -5.87
N PHE A 468 -6.64 -24.58 -6.00
CA PHE A 468 -5.82 -23.72 -5.15
C PHE A 468 -6.26 -22.26 -5.24
N GLY A 469 -6.48 -21.71 -6.44
CA GLY A 469 -6.97 -20.34 -6.64
C GLY A 469 -8.32 -20.08 -5.98
N ILE A 470 -9.26 -21.02 -6.09
CA ILE A 470 -10.57 -20.98 -5.43
C ILE A 470 -10.40 -21.00 -3.91
N VAL A 471 -9.65 -21.96 -3.38
CA VAL A 471 -9.39 -22.09 -1.94
C VAL A 471 -8.70 -20.84 -1.39
N GLN A 472 -7.66 -20.34 -2.06
CA GLN A 472 -6.96 -19.12 -1.65
C GLN A 472 -7.89 -17.90 -1.65
N THR A 473 -8.81 -17.79 -2.61
CA THR A 473 -9.78 -16.68 -2.66
C THR A 473 -10.72 -16.68 -1.46
N TRP A 474 -11.09 -17.87 -0.96
CA TRP A 474 -11.94 -18.03 0.21
C TRP A 474 -11.20 -17.91 1.54
N VAL A 475 -10.01 -18.49 1.64
CA VAL A 475 -9.19 -18.50 2.87
C VAL A 475 -8.49 -17.15 3.06
N ARG A 476 -7.85 -16.60 2.02
CA ARG A 476 -7.16 -15.30 2.08
C ARG A 476 -8.12 -14.16 1.74
N VAL A 477 -8.87 -13.74 2.75
CA VAL A 477 -9.79 -12.60 2.67
C VAL A 477 -9.06 -11.27 2.45
N TRP A 478 -7.80 -11.17 2.83
CA TRP A 478 -6.96 -9.98 2.59
C TRP A 478 -5.65 -10.40 1.90
N PRO A 479 -5.64 -10.53 0.56
CA PRO A 479 -4.43 -10.87 -0.16
C PRO A 479 -3.44 -9.70 -0.05
N GLY A 480 -2.21 -10.01 0.33
CA GLY A 480 -1.13 -9.02 0.30
C GLY A 480 -0.70 -8.80 -1.16
N ALA A 481 -0.47 -7.55 -1.54
CA ALA A 481 0.13 -7.22 -2.83
C ALA A 481 1.64 -7.51 -2.83
N HIS A 482 2.15 -7.99 -3.96
CA HIS A 482 3.59 -8.07 -4.19
C HIS A 482 4.18 -6.66 -4.30
N ARG A 483 5.47 -6.51 -3.94
CA ARG A 483 6.22 -5.25 -4.09
C ARG A 483 7.51 -5.54 -4.83
N LEU A 484 7.76 -4.77 -5.89
CA LEU A 484 9.02 -4.83 -6.63
C LEU A 484 10.08 -3.98 -5.90
N ALA A 485 11.28 -4.52 -5.74
CA ALA A 485 12.42 -3.72 -5.29
C ALA A 485 12.70 -2.58 -6.29
N SER A 486 12.96 -1.37 -5.79
CA SER A 486 13.30 -0.23 -6.64
C SER A 486 14.59 -0.52 -7.41
N PRO A 487 14.69 -0.17 -8.72
CA PRO A 487 15.92 -0.31 -9.50
C PRO A 487 17.09 0.53 -8.96
N THR A 488 16.84 1.46 -8.04
CA THR A 488 17.87 2.30 -7.40
C THR A 488 18.66 1.60 -6.29
N LEU A 489 18.21 0.46 -5.78
CA LEU A 489 18.92 -0.33 -4.75
C LEU A 489 19.58 -1.57 -5.35
N ARG A 490 20.41 -1.37 -6.37
CA ARG A 490 21.29 -2.42 -6.94
C ARG A 490 22.52 -2.62 -6.05
N SER A 491 22.33 -3.21 -4.87
CA SER A 491 23.47 -3.73 -4.11
C SER A 491 23.88 -5.11 -4.67
N PRO A 492 25.18 -5.47 -4.68
CA PRO A 492 25.65 -6.81 -5.07
C PRO A 492 24.98 -7.96 -4.29
N ARG A 493 24.51 -7.66 -3.07
CA ARG A 493 23.83 -8.61 -2.18
C ARG A 493 22.45 -9.03 -2.69
N HIS A 494 21.76 -8.18 -3.46
CA HIS A 494 20.47 -8.51 -4.05
C HIS A 494 20.61 -9.47 -5.23
N TRP A 495 21.65 -9.29 -6.05
CA TRP A 495 21.95 -10.19 -7.19
C TRP A 495 22.37 -11.59 -6.72
N GLY A 496 23.17 -11.71 -5.66
CA GLY A 496 23.52 -13.01 -5.09
C GLY A 496 22.30 -13.80 -4.59
N ARG A 497 21.33 -13.12 -3.97
CA ARG A 497 20.08 -13.76 -3.49
C ARG A 497 19.12 -14.10 -4.63
N ALA A 498 19.03 -13.24 -5.65
CA ALA A 498 18.29 -13.52 -6.86
C ALA A 498 18.85 -14.76 -7.58
N ALA A 499 20.18 -14.87 -7.68
CA ALA A 499 20.85 -16.01 -8.29
C ALA A 499 20.58 -17.32 -7.53
N ILE A 500 20.62 -17.30 -6.18
CA ILE A 500 20.28 -18.46 -5.35
C ILE A 500 18.82 -18.87 -5.53
N GLY A 501 17.91 -17.90 -5.54
CA GLY A 501 16.49 -18.13 -5.80
C GLY A 501 16.28 -18.77 -7.16
N VAL A 502 16.84 -18.18 -8.21
CA VAL A 502 16.81 -18.69 -9.59
C VAL A 502 17.36 -20.11 -9.68
N LEU A 503 18.54 -20.39 -9.13
CA LEU A 503 19.15 -21.72 -9.16
C LEU A 503 18.30 -22.77 -8.44
N GLY A 504 17.81 -22.44 -7.24
CA GLY A 504 16.96 -23.34 -6.47
C GLY A 504 15.59 -23.57 -7.12
N GLY A 505 15.00 -22.53 -7.70
CA GLY A 505 13.73 -22.61 -8.40
C GLY A 505 13.85 -23.43 -9.69
N SER A 506 14.87 -23.18 -10.53
CA SER A 506 15.12 -23.95 -11.75
C SER A 506 15.40 -25.42 -11.45
N ALA A 507 16.14 -25.74 -10.38
CA ALA A 507 16.36 -27.12 -9.95
C ALA A 507 15.05 -27.80 -9.50
N ALA A 508 14.19 -27.08 -8.77
CA ALA A 508 12.89 -27.58 -8.35
C ALA A 508 11.93 -27.80 -9.54
N GLY A 509 11.87 -26.85 -10.48
CA GLY A 509 11.05 -26.95 -11.69
C GLY A 509 11.46 -28.10 -12.60
N PHE A 510 12.78 -28.30 -12.78
CA PHE A 510 13.32 -29.45 -13.48
C PHE A 510 12.97 -30.77 -12.77
N SER A 511 13.11 -30.82 -11.43
CA SER A 511 12.80 -32.01 -10.64
C SER A 511 11.31 -32.38 -10.70
N ILE A 512 10.41 -31.39 -10.67
CA ILE A 512 8.96 -31.60 -10.82
C ILE A 512 8.65 -32.11 -12.22
N ALA A 513 9.25 -31.55 -13.27
CA ALA A 513 9.03 -32.00 -14.64
C ALA A 513 9.48 -33.46 -14.85
N VAL A 514 10.64 -33.82 -14.30
CA VAL A 514 11.14 -35.20 -14.31
C VAL A 514 10.21 -36.12 -13.51
N ALA A 515 9.81 -35.74 -12.29
CA ALA A 515 8.92 -36.55 -11.46
C ALA A 515 7.54 -36.75 -12.09
N VAL A 516 6.96 -35.71 -12.69
CA VAL A 516 5.71 -35.80 -13.44
C VAL A 516 5.89 -36.71 -14.66
N GLY A 517 6.97 -36.55 -15.44
CA GLY A 517 7.29 -37.45 -16.55
C GLY A 517 7.44 -38.91 -16.12
N SER A 518 8.05 -39.18 -14.96
CA SER A 518 8.18 -40.52 -14.39
C SER A 518 6.86 -41.11 -13.92
N ILE A 519 5.99 -40.31 -13.30
CA ILE A 519 4.64 -40.74 -12.90
C ILE A 519 3.81 -41.05 -14.16
N ILE A 520 3.94 -40.24 -15.21
CA ILE A 520 3.26 -40.46 -16.49
C ILE A 520 3.72 -41.78 -17.12
N LEU A 521 5.03 -42.02 -17.19
CA LEU A 521 5.57 -43.29 -17.68
C LEU A 521 5.04 -44.48 -16.87
N LEU A 522 4.87 -44.33 -15.56
CA LEU A 522 4.36 -45.38 -14.68
C LEU A 522 2.86 -45.63 -14.90
N VAL A 523 2.07 -44.61 -15.22
CA VAL A 523 0.64 -44.73 -15.54
C VAL A 523 0.43 -45.41 -16.90
N ILE A 524 1.21 -45.01 -17.93
CA ILE A 524 1.15 -45.62 -19.27
C ILE A 524 1.47 -47.13 -19.19
N ASN A 525 2.53 -47.49 -18.45
CA ASN A 525 2.88 -48.90 -18.22
C ASN A 525 1.80 -49.65 -17.42
N ALA A 526 1.08 -48.98 -16.51
CA ALA A 526 0.03 -49.62 -15.73
C ALA A 526 -1.29 -49.83 -16.52
N SER A 527 -1.55 -49.03 -17.56
CA SER A 527 -2.75 -49.15 -18.40
C SER A 527 -2.67 -50.26 -19.45
N ASP A 528 -1.47 -50.66 -19.86
CA ASP A 528 -1.27 -51.72 -20.87
C ASP A 528 -1.46 -53.15 -20.33
N GLY A 529 -1.76 -53.31 -19.03
CA GLY A 529 -2.15 -54.60 -18.43
C GLY A 529 -1.04 -55.64 -18.28
N ASP A 530 0.08 -55.49 -18.99
CA ASP A 530 1.28 -56.30 -18.83
C ASP A 530 2.24 -55.66 -17.82
N PHE A 531 2.18 -56.13 -16.57
CA PHE A 531 3.09 -55.72 -15.49
C PHE A 531 4.49 -56.35 -15.61
N GLU A 532 4.90 -56.79 -16.81
CA GLU A 532 6.28 -57.17 -17.07
C GLU A 532 7.08 -55.93 -17.44
N LEU A 533 7.81 -55.42 -16.44
CA LEU A 533 8.67 -54.24 -16.51
C LEU A 533 9.86 -54.43 -17.49
N HIS A 534 9.59 -54.58 -18.79
CA HIS A 534 10.63 -54.60 -19.83
C HIS A 534 11.12 -53.16 -20.05
N TRP A 535 12.17 -52.78 -19.30
CA TRP A 535 12.99 -51.60 -19.56
C TRP A 535 13.83 -51.79 -20.83
N ASP A 536 13.19 -52.05 -21.95
CA ASP A 536 13.89 -52.09 -23.22
C ASP A 536 14.22 -50.65 -23.61
N TRP A 537 15.46 -50.23 -23.38
CA TRP A 537 15.91 -48.85 -23.63
C TRP A 537 15.64 -48.44 -25.09
N TYR A 538 15.59 -49.42 -26.00
CA TYR A 538 15.22 -49.26 -27.39
C TYR A 538 13.79 -48.74 -27.55
N TRP A 539 12.82 -49.25 -26.78
CA TRP A 539 11.42 -48.82 -26.81
C TRP A 539 11.26 -47.34 -26.38
N VAL A 540 12.03 -46.93 -25.37
CA VAL A 540 12.06 -45.56 -24.85
C VAL A 540 12.75 -44.58 -25.82
N TRP A 541 13.78 -45.03 -26.54
CA TRP A 541 14.54 -44.23 -27.50
C TRP A 541 13.81 -44.10 -28.85
N GLU A 542 13.25 -45.20 -29.37
CA GLU A 542 12.59 -45.27 -30.67
C GLU A 542 11.32 -44.40 -30.72
N ARG A 543 10.59 -44.30 -29.60
CA ARG A 543 9.42 -43.41 -29.46
C ARG A 543 9.73 -41.97 -29.03
N ASN A 544 11.01 -41.56 -28.96
CA ASN A 544 11.44 -40.20 -28.58
C ASN A 544 10.90 -39.70 -27.22
N VAL A 545 10.53 -40.62 -26.32
CA VAL A 545 9.84 -40.31 -25.06
C VAL A 545 10.76 -39.54 -24.10
N VAL A 546 12.01 -39.99 -23.93
CA VAL A 546 13.00 -39.31 -23.08
C VAL A 546 13.41 -37.94 -23.65
N PRO A 547 13.76 -37.79 -24.94
CA PRO A 547 13.99 -36.49 -25.55
C PRO A 547 12.80 -35.53 -25.41
N MET A 548 11.56 -36.02 -25.54
CA MET A 548 10.35 -35.20 -25.39
C MET A 548 10.19 -34.70 -23.94
N PHE A 549 10.30 -35.57 -22.94
CA PHE A 549 10.17 -35.17 -21.53
C PHE A 549 11.32 -34.28 -21.05
N LEU A 550 12.54 -34.54 -21.52
CA LEU A 550 13.69 -33.66 -21.27
C LEU A 550 13.46 -32.29 -21.93
N SER A 551 12.91 -32.25 -23.14
CA SER A 551 12.55 -31.01 -23.84
C SER A 551 11.48 -30.24 -23.08
N VAL A 552 10.41 -30.89 -22.60
CA VAL A 552 9.37 -30.24 -21.80
C VAL A 552 9.92 -29.72 -20.46
N GLY A 553 10.76 -30.50 -19.78
CA GLY A 553 11.41 -30.08 -18.53
C GLY A 553 12.39 -28.92 -18.72
N VAL A 554 13.09 -28.85 -19.85
CA VAL A 554 14.01 -27.76 -20.20
C VAL A 554 13.24 -26.52 -20.70
N LEU A 555 12.28 -26.68 -21.59
CA LEU A 555 11.51 -25.58 -22.20
C LEU A 555 10.51 -24.95 -21.23
N PHE A 556 9.89 -25.73 -20.34
CA PHE A 556 8.88 -25.22 -19.41
C PHE A 556 9.31 -25.29 -17.94
N GLY A 557 9.99 -26.37 -17.53
CA GLY A 557 10.43 -26.55 -16.14
C GLY A 557 11.51 -25.56 -15.70
N LEU A 558 12.51 -25.28 -16.56
CA LEU A 558 13.55 -24.29 -16.23
C LEU A 558 13.02 -22.85 -16.19
N PRO A 559 12.19 -22.35 -17.13
CA PRO A 559 11.59 -21.02 -17.01
C PRO A 559 10.60 -20.91 -15.84
N ALA A 560 9.77 -21.93 -15.60
CA ALA A 560 8.86 -21.96 -14.45
C ALA A 560 9.63 -21.89 -13.13
N GLY A 561 10.68 -22.69 -13.01
CA GLY A 561 11.56 -22.71 -11.86
C GLY A 561 12.36 -21.41 -11.70
N PHE A 562 12.91 -20.88 -12.79
CA PHE A 562 13.62 -19.60 -12.83
C PHE A 562 12.72 -18.48 -12.31
N MET A 563 11.44 -18.46 -12.72
CA MET A 563 10.46 -17.49 -12.25
C MET A 563 10.07 -17.69 -10.81
N PHE A 564 9.81 -18.91 -10.36
CA PHE A 564 9.53 -19.17 -8.95
C PHE A 564 10.70 -18.74 -8.06
N GLY A 565 11.92 -18.94 -8.56
CA GLY A 565 13.17 -18.48 -7.96
C GLY A 565 13.35 -16.97 -7.97
N LEU A 566 13.02 -16.31 -9.07
CA LEU A 566 13.11 -14.87 -9.24
C LEU A 566 12.02 -14.18 -8.42
N VAL A 567 10.78 -14.67 -8.43
CA VAL A 567 9.67 -14.26 -7.55
C VAL A 567 10.03 -14.49 -6.08
N GLY A 568 10.49 -15.67 -5.70
CA GLY A 568 10.87 -15.95 -4.31
C GLY A 568 12.10 -15.19 -3.81
N GLY A 569 13.04 -14.87 -4.70
CA GLY A 569 14.35 -14.27 -4.39
C GLY A 569 14.41 -12.75 -4.56
N VAL A 570 13.75 -12.20 -5.59
CA VAL A 570 13.70 -10.77 -5.93
C VAL A 570 12.40 -10.12 -5.43
N PHE A 571 11.29 -10.85 -5.38
CA PHE A 571 9.98 -10.31 -4.96
C PHE A 571 9.63 -10.68 -3.51
N ARG A 572 10.59 -10.58 -2.58
CA ARG A 572 10.24 -10.57 -1.15
C ARG A 572 9.53 -9.26 -0.80
N ARG A 573 8.68 -9.33 0.24
CA ARG A 573 8.08 -8.19 0.94
C ARG A 573 9.17 -7.34 1.63
N GLU A 574 10.05 -6.72 0.87
CA GLU A 574 10.92 -5.67 1.37
C GLU A 574 10.28 -4.33 1.06
N VAL A 575 10.21 -3.48 2.09
CA VAL A 575 9.37 -2.30 2.08
C VAL A 575 10.11 -1.22 1.29
N SER A 576 9.64 -0.94 0.07
CA SER A 576 10.09 0.17 -0.74
C SER A 576 9.65 1.53 -0.14
N GLU A 577 10.53 2.54 -0.23
CA GLU A 577 10.33 3.97 0.08
C GLU A 577 8.91 4.44 -0.21
N VAL A 578 8.38 5.30 0.69
CA VAL A 578 7.19 6.18 0.54
C VAL A 578 6.61 6.15 -0.88
N GLY A 579 5.87 5.08 -1.15
CA GLY A 579 5.68 4.61 -2.52
C GLY A 579 4.29 4.95 -3.00
N ASP A 580 4.23 5.66 -4.12
CA ASP A 580 3.01 5.86 -4.91
C ASP A 580 2.05 4.66 -4.77
N PRO A 581 0.87 4.82 -4.14
CA PRO A 581 -0.05 3.72 -3.86
C PRO A 581 -0.43 2.88 -5.08
N ARG A 582 -0.28 3.43 -6.29
CA ARG A 582 -0.51 2.73 -7.57
C ARG A 582 0.50 1.63 -7.83
N ARG A 583 1.74 1.73 -7.31
CA ARG A 583 2.79 0.73 -7.50
C ARG A 583 2.39 -0.63 -6.93
N LEU A 584 1.67 -0.68 -5.82
CA LEU A 584 1.22 -1.95 -5.22
C LEU A 584 0.41 -2.81 -6.19
N ILE A 585 -0.55 -2.21 -6.91
CA ILE A 585 -1.34 -2.94 -7.90
C ILE A 585 -0.52 -3.20 -9.16
N ARG A 586 0.28 -2.22 -9.58
CA ARG A 586 1.12 -2.36 -10.78
C ARG A 586 2.11 -3.50 -10.62
N ASP A 587 2.77 -3.60 -9.48
CA ASP A 587 3.77 -4.63 -9.18
C ASP A 587 3.11 -6.02 -9.15
N ASP A 588 1.94 -6.13 -8.52
CA ASP A 588 1.15 -7.38 -8.50
C ASP A 588 0.75 -7.82 -9.93
N LEU A 589 0.29 -6.88 -10.76
CA LEU A 589 -0.06 -7.16 -12.17
C LEU A 589 1.17 -7.39 -13.06
N LEU A 590 2.32 -6.78 -12.76
CA LEU A 590 3.58 -7.01 -13.45
C LEU A 590 4.11 -8.42 -13.17
N VAL A 591 3.90 -8.96 -11.96
CA VAL A 591 4.17 -10.38 -11.67
C VAL A 591 3.34 -11.26 -12.60
N ALA A 592 2.02 -11.03 -12.68
CA ALA A 592 1.15 -11.79 -13.58
C ALA A 592 1.60 -11.67 -15.05
N LEU A 593 1.95 -10.46 -15.52
CA LEU A 593 2.46 -10.25 -16.88
C LEU A 593 3.79 -10.97 -17.12
N ALA A 594 4.71 -10.95 -16.16
CA ALA A 594 5.99 -11.65 -16.26
C ALA A 594 5.79 -13.16 -16.39
N ILE A 595 4.82 -13.74 -15.67
CA ILE A 595 4.43 -15.15 -15.84
C ILE A 595 3.93 -15.40 -17.26
N ILE A 596 3.05 -14.53 -17.78
CA ILE A 596 2.53 -14.68 -19.15
C ILE A 596 3.66 -14.64 -20.17
N VAL A 597 4.50 -13.61 -20.13
CA VAL A 597 5.61 -13.45 -21.09
C VAL A 597 6.55 -14.65 -21.02
N LEU A 598 6.93 -15.08 -19.81
CA LEU A 598 7.91 -16.15 -19.65
C LEU A 598 7.36 -17.52 -20.03
N MET A 599 6.09 -17.81 -19.77
CA MET A 599 5.45 -19.07 -20.17
C MET A 599 5.18 -19.13 -21.68
N CYS A 600 4.95 -17.98 -22.31
CA CYS A 600 4.76 -17.89 -23.76
C CYS A 600 6.08 -17.86 -24.55
N LEU A 601 7.19 -17.40 -23.96
CA LEU A 601 8.51 -17.34 -24.64
C LEU A 601 8.98 -18.70 -25.21
N PRO A 602 8.94 -19.83 -24.47
CA PRO A 602 9.34 -21.13 -25.00
C PRO A 602 8.30 -21.74 -25.96
N LEU A 603 7.10 -21.17 -26.08
CA LEU A 603 6.03 -21.73 -26.89
C LEU A 603 6.42 -21.75 -28.37
N ALA A 604 7.02 -20.68 -28.90
CA ALA A 604 7.44 -20.63 -30.30
C ALA A 604 8.47 -21.71 -30.67
N PRO A 605 9.63 -21.85 -29.99
CA PRO A 605 10.59 -22.92 -30.31
C PRO A 605 10.00 -24.31 -30.06
N PHE A 606 9.11 -24.47 -29.08
CA PHE A 606 8.39 -25.74 -28.86
C PHE A 606 7.49 -26.10 -30.05
N LEU A 607 6.72 -25.13 -30.57
CA LEU A 607 5.89 -25.36 -31.76
C LEU A 607 6.73 -25.62 -33.00
N THR A 608 7.88 -24.96 -33.16
CA THR A 608 8.81 -25.26 -34.25
C THR A 608 9.35 -26.69 -34.15
N LEU A 609 9.72 -27.15 -32.96
CA LEU A 609 10.14 -28.54 -32.73
C LEU A 609 9.01 -29.52 -33.07
N LEU A 610 7.78 -29.21 -32.66
CA LEU A 610 6.59 -29.99 -32.95
C LEU A 610 6.36 -30.15 -34.47
N VAL A 611 6.55 -29.07 -35.25
CA VAL A 611 6.47 -29.09 -36.72
C VAL A 611 7.58 -29.96 -37.32
N ILE A 612 8.83 -29.74 -36.89
CA ILE A 612 10.00 -30.48 -37.42
C ILE A 612 9.88 -31.98 -37.15
N SER A 613 9.33 -32.35 -35.99
CA SER A 613 9.11 -33.74 -35.58
C SER A 613 7.84 -34.37 -36.16
N GLY A 614 7.06 -33.67 -37.00
CA GLY A 614 5.89 -34.21 -37.68
C GLY A 614 4.62 -34.31 -36.84
N TYR A 615 4.58 -33.68 -35.66
CA TYR A 615 3.47 -33.73 -34.69
C TYR A 615 2.37 -32.68 -34.99
N PHE A 616 1.91 -32.59 -36.24
CA PHE A 616 1.01 -31.52 -36.70
C PHE A 616 -0.35 -31.45 -35.97
N GLY A 617 -0.89 -32.58 -35.50
CA GLY A 617 -2.18 -32.61 -34.80
C GLY A 617 -2.17 -31.89 -33.44
N TYR A 618 -0.99 -31.62 -32.87
CA TYR A 618 -0.84 -30.93 -31.59
C TYR A 618 -0.71 -29.40 -31.74
N LEU A 619 -0.62 -28.86 -32.97
CA LEU A 619 -0.35 -27.44 -33.23
C LEU A 619 -1.44 -26.49 -32.74
N LEU A 620 -2.69 -26.95 -32.64
CA LEU A 620 -3.80 -26.15 -32.10
C LEU A 620 -3.95 -26.34 -30.58
N PHE A 621 -3.75 -27.58 -30.11
CA PHE A 621 -4.03 -27.97 -28.72
C PHE A 621 -2.95 -27.46 -27.75
N VAL A 622 -1.68 -27.64 -28.08
CA VAL A 622 -0.56 -27.25 -27.21
C VAL A 622 -0.60 -25.74 -26.90
N PRO A 623 -0.73 -24.82 -27.88
CA PRO A 623 -0.82 -23.38 -27.57
C PRO A 623 -2.01 -23.04 -26.69
N LEU A 624 -3.15 -23.69 -26.90
CA LEU A 624 -4.37 -23.44 -26.15
C LEU A 624 -4.25 -23.93 -24.70
N ALA A 625 -3.69 -25.13 -24.51
CA ALA A 625 -3.37 -25.70 -23.19
C ALA A 625 -2.36 -24.83 -22.42
N VAL A 626 -1.26 -24.41 -23.08
CA VAL A 626 -0.26 -23.52 -22.50
C VAL A 626 -0.87 -22.17 -22.16
N ALA A 627 -1.68 -21.58 -23.04
CA ALA A 627 -2.35 -20.31 -22.78
C ALA A 627 -3.27 -20.40 -21.55
N LEU A 628 -4.03 -21.48 -21.42
CA LEU A 628 -4.97 -21.67 -20.32
C LEU A 628 -4.28 -21.93 -18.98
N ALA A 629 -3.22 -22.75 -18.97
CA ALA A 629 -2.36 -22.93 -17.80
C ALA A 629 -1.67 -21.63 -17.39
N THR A 630 -1.20 -20.84 -18.37
CA THR A 630 -0.55 -19.55 -18.17
C THR A 630 -1.51 -18.51 -17.59
N ILE A 631 -2.73 -18.41 -18.13
CA ILE A 631 -3.78 -17.53 -17.60
C ILE A 631 -4.11 -17.93 -16.16
N THR A 632 -4.29 -19.23 -15.90
CA THR A 632 -4.60 -19.75 -14.56
C THR A 632 -3.49 -19.40 -13.56
N ALA A 633 -2.23 -19.60 -13.94
CA ALA A 633 -1.07 -19.25 -13.11
C ALA A 633 -0.99 -17.75 -12.84
N ALA A 634 -1.16 -16.91 -13.86
CA ALA A 634 -1.11 -15.45 -13.76
C ALA A 634 -2.22 -14.88 -12.86
N VAL A 635 -3.45 -15.40 -12.97
CA VAL A 635 -4.59 -15.00 -12.13
C VAL A 635 -4.35 -15.38 -10.67
N THR A 636 -3.77 -16.56 -10.43
CA THR A 636 -3.51 -17.08 -9.08
C THR A 636 -2.33 -16.38 -8.40
N SER A 637 -1.34 -15.93 -9.18
CA SER A 637 -0.12 -15.29 -8.67
C SER A 637 -0.30 -13.83 -8.24
N ALA A 638 -1.34 -13.14 -8.72
CA ALA A 638 -1.59 -11.72 -8.44
C ALA A 638 -2.93 -11.50 -7.71
N PRO A 639 -3.10 -12.06 -6.49
CA PRO A 639 -4.41 -12.13 -5.86
C PRO A 639 -4.95 -10.76 -5.43
N ALA A 640 -4.10 -9.77 -5.13
CA ALA A 640 -4.53 -8.43 -4.76
C ALA A 640 -4.92 -7.60 -6.00
N GLY A 641 -4.10 -7.69 -7.05
CA GLY A 641 -4.34 -7.08 -8.36
C GLY A 641 -5.59 -7.63 -9.02
N MET A 642 -5.76 -8.95 -9.05
CA MET A 642 -6.97 -9.58 -9.61
C MET A 642 -8.22 -9.21 -8.82
N ARG A 643 -8.16 -9.20 -7.49
CA ARG A 643 -9.29 -8.76 -6.67
C ARG A 643 -9.65 -7.30 -6.91
N TYR A 644 -8.65 -6.45 -7.08
CA TYR A 644 -8.85 -5.05 -7.45
C TYR A 644 -9.50 -4.90 -8.84
N VAL A 645 -9.08 -5.69 -9.83
CA VAL A 645 -9.70 -5.71 -11.18
C VAL A 645 -11.16 -6.15 -11.10
N VAL A 646 -11.46 -7.25 -10.39
CA VAL A 646 -12.85 -7.73 -10.20
C VAL A 646 -13.70 -6.68 -9.48
N PHE A 647 -13.14 -6.02 -8.46
CA PHE A 647 -13.78 -4.89 -7.79
C PHE A 647 -14.14 -3.76 -8.76
N LEU A 648 -13.20 -3.33 -9.61
CA LEU A 648 -13.45 -2.26 -10.58
C LEU A 648 -14.53 -2.63 -11.60
N LEU A 649 -14.54 -3.90 -12.08
CA LEU A 649 -15.58 -4.41 -12.96
C LEU A 649 -16.95 -4.35 -12.30
N LEU A 650 -17.08 -4.87 -11.07
CA LEU A 650 -18.35 -4.87 -10.36
C LEU A 650 -18.80 -3.46 -9.94
N ALA A 651 -17.86 -2.57 -9.60
CA ALA A 651 -18.20 -1.17 -9.31
C ALA A 651 -18.85 -0.53 -10.54
N ARG A 652 -18.27 -0.73 -11.73
CA ARG A 652 -18.71 -0.12 -12.99
C ARG A 652 -20.12 -0.53 -13.43
N PHE A 653 -20.46 -1.81 -13.27
CA PHE A 653 -21.78 -2.35 -13.59
C PHE A 653 -22.77 -2.26 -12.42
N GLY A 654 -22.32 -1.77 -11.26
CA GLY A 654 -23.12 -1.60 -10.06
C GLY A 654 -23.62 -0.17 -9.86
N ARG A 655 -24.12 0.09 -8.66
CA ARG A 655 -24.59 1.43 -8.23
C ARG A 655 -23.44 2.41 -7.94
N HIS A 656 -22.19 1.95 -7.93
CA HIS A 656 -21.03 2.74 -7.54
C HIS A 656 -20.35 3.34 -8.77
N ARG A 657 -20.50 4.65 -9.01
CA ARG A 657 -19.90 5.33 -10.17
C ARG A 657 -18.40 5.59 -9.95
N LEU A 658 -17.58 4.54 -9.98
CA LEU A 658 -16.11 4.64 -9.92
C LEU A 658 -15.47 4.57 -11.31
N PRO A 659 -14.39 5.31 -11.57
CA PRO A 659 -13.70 5.30 -12.85
C PRO A 659 -12.79 4.06 -13.03
N TRP A 660 -12.68 3.57 -14.27
CA TRP A 660 -11.83 2.41 -14.63
C TRP A 660 -10.37 2.60 -14.23
N ARG A 661 -9.87 3.83 -14.39
CA ARG A 661 -8.52 4.24 -14.00
C ARG A 661 -8.52 4.88 -12.62
N LEU A 662 -9.19 4.27 -11.62
CA LEU A 662 -9.32 4.80 -10.25
C LEU A 662 -7.98 5.23 -9.65
N GLY A 663 -6.91 4.45 -9.82
CA GLY A 663 -5.58 4.86 -9.36
C GLY A 663 -5.10 6.18 -9.98
N ARG A 664 -5.35 6.42 -11.28
CA ARG A 664 -5.03 7.71 -11.92
C ARG A 664 -5.94 8.83 -11.43
N PHE A 665 -7.21 8.53 -11.17
CA PHE A 665 -8.15 9.49 -10.60
C PHE A 665 -7.76 9.93 -9.19
N LEU A 666 -7.41 9.00 -8.30
CA LEU A 666 -6.93 9.32 -6.95
C LEU A 666 -5.62 10.10 -6.99
N HIS A 667 -4.70 9.73 -7.90
CA HIS A 667 -3.47 10.50 -8.08
C HIS A 667 -3.73 11.90 -8.64
N TRP A 668 -4.65 12.05 -9.60
CA TRP A 668 -5.09 13.37 -10.05
C TRP A 668 -5.67 14.18 -8.89
N ALA A 669 -6.55 13.59 -8.08
CA ALA A 669 -7.11 14.22 -6.88
C ALA A 669 -6.01 14.65 -5.89
N THR A 670 -4.89 13.92 -5.82
CA THR A 670 -3.71 14.37 -5.05
C THR A 670 -2.94 15.53 -5.69
N GLN A 671 -2.86 15.58 -7.03
CA GLN A 671 -2.20 16.67 -7.75
C GLN A 671 -2.98 17.98 -7.64
N VAL A 672 -4.31 17.92 -7.68
CA VAL A 672 -5.18 19.10 -7.52
C VAL A 672 -5.52 19.43 -6.05
N GLY A 673 -4.92 18.71 -5.09
CA GLY A 673 -5.02 19.02 -3.67
C GLY A 673 -6.33 18.62 -2.97
N ILE A 674 -7.21 17.85 -3.61
CA ILE A 674 -8.41 17.25 -2.98
C ILE A 674 -8.00 16.16 -1.98
N MET A 675 -7.01 15.36 -2.37
CA MET A 675 -6.48 14.26 -1.57
C MET A 675 -5.00 14.46 -1.25
N ARG A 676 -4.50 13.70 -0.28
CA ARG A 676 -3.07 13.57 0.02
C ARG A 676 -2.69 12.09 0.06
N THR A 677 -1.39 11.82 -0.13
CA THR A 677 -0.81 10.49 0.05
C THR A 677 -0.31 10.34 1.48
N ALA A 678 -0.76 9.31 2.20
CA ALA A 678 -0.25 8.93 3.53
C ALA A 678 0.33 7.51 3.46
N GLY A 679 1.64 7.40 3.28
CA GLY A 679 2.30 6.11 3.05
C GLY A 679 1.76 5.43 1.78
N ILE A 680 1.06 4.31 1.94
CA ILE A 680 0.45 3.53 0.85
C ILE A 680 -1.04 3.83 0.61
N ALA A 681 -1.61 4.79 1.34
CA ALA A 681 -3.01 5.16 1.26
C ALA A 681 -3.20 6.55 0.64
N TYR A 682 -4.38 6.76 0.07
CA TYR A 682 -4.90 8.10 -0.20
C TYR A 682 -5.81 8.52 0.95
N GLN A 683 -5.76 9.78 1.35
CA GLN A 683 -6.67 10.36 2.33
C GLN A 683 -7.25 11.65 1.77
N PHE A 684 -8.47 12.03 2.16
CA PHE A 684 -8.93 13.40 1.89
C PHE A 684 -8.00 14.38 2.60
N ARG A 685 -7.63 15.47 1.92
CA ARG A 685 -6.68 16.43 2.47
C ARG A 685 -7.21 17.07 3.76
N HIS A 686 -8.52 17.32 3.79
CA HIS A 686 -9.22 17.90 4.93
C HIS A 686 -10.51 17.14 5.19
N ARG A 687 -10.84 16.94 6.48
CA ARG A 687 -12.07 16.23 6.82
C ARG A 687 -13.32 17.01 6.47
N GLU A 688 -13.32 18.33 6.56
CA GLU A 688 -14.47 19.15 6.14
C GLU A 688 -14.84 18.92 4.66
N LEU A 689 -13.86 18.64 3.81
CA LEU A 689 -14.07 18.26 2.41
C LEU A 689 -14.74 16.87 2.30
N GLN A 690 -14.27 15.89 3.08
CA GLN A 690 -14.88 14.56 3.16
C GLN A 690 -16.30 14.63 3.69
N ASP A 691 -16.53 15.33 4.80
CA ASP A 691 -17.84 15.47 5.45
C ASP A 691 -18.83 16.14 4.48
N ARG A 692 -18.42 17.21 3.78
CA ARG A 692 -19.24 17.88 2.76
C ARG A 692 -19.60 16.93 1.61
N LEU A 693 -18.64 16.16 1.09
CA LEU A 693 -18.87 15.19 0.02
C LEU A 693 -19.72 13.99 0.48
N ALA A 694 -19.65 13.60 1.75
CA ALA A 694 -20.42 12.49 2.30
C ALA A 694 -21.90 12.84 2.48
N HIS A 695 -22.20 14.08 2.87
CA HIS A 695 -23.55 14.56 3.19
C HIS A 695 -24.26 15.30 2.04
N GLN A 696 -23.58 15.54 0.92
CA GLN A 696 -24.22 16.08 -0.28
C GLN A 696 -25.19 15.04 -0.90
N PRO A 697 -26.43 15.42 -1.24
CA PRO A 697 -27.32 14.55 -1.98
C PRO A 697 -26.70 14.23 -3.35
N THR A 698 -26.67 12.94 -3.71
CA THR A 698 -26.26 12.50 -5.04
C THR A 698 -27.23 13.05 -6.07
N ARG A 699 -26.77 13.95 -6.95
CA ARG A 699 -27.55 14.44 -8.08
C ARG A 699 -27.77 13.37 -9.14
#